data_AF-A0A5M6D6A0-F1
#
_entry.id   AF-A0A5M6D6A0-F1
#
_cell.length_a   1.000
_cell.length_b   1.000
_cell.length_c   1.000
_cell.angle_alpha   90.00
_cell.angle_beta   90.00
_cell.angle_gamma   90.00
#
_symmetry.space_group_name_H-M   'P 1'
#
loop_
_entity.id
_entity.type
_entity.pdbx_description
1 polymer ?
#
loop_
_entity_poly.entity_id
_entity_poly.type
_entity_poly.pdbx_seq_one_letter_code
_entity_poly.pdbx_strand_id
1 'polypeptide(L)'
;MKNRILLGGFVSIALCCWNARGQEASTQTVDKTDFAPAIERLSAAIRHELEIKELPAFSIALVDDDRTIWAEGFGHQDADGNVPATSETVYRVGSISKLFTDIAVMQLVEAGRLDLDEPIQTYLPDFKPDNPFETPITLRQMMSHRSGLVRESPVGNYFDPSEPTLAATVSSLSQTSLVYPPETKTKYSNAAIAVVGATLESRLETSHPEYVRDRILDPLGMQNSSFVASPAVQPKLATGWMRTYDGRRFEAPTFLLGTGPAGNLYSSVLDLSKFLTCLFDEGKVGDGQLLRPETYHEMTTPVLDADGKPQDFGIGFSVQELDGHTKIGHGGAVYGFSTQLAALPDRRLGVVAACSLDGTNGVVRRLSDYALRLMIASQDGKPLPKYDKTGPVPSGRAAVMVGTFDEPQGDAFTRITELEEEVFMQRGTFRYQLRSDSDDGSIVTDDAVGYGTEVRLDTPAQLIVAEKTYQRAPDQPPAEIPEHWRGLIGEYGWDHNVLYILEDHGQLYALIEWFYYYPLTQVDDDTYEFPDYGLYHGEGLKFHRDAAGTATHVVAAEVRFDRREVGTRNGETFKITPVEPIDDLREAALEASPPPEPGDYREPDLVDLTTLDPSIHLDIRYATTNNFTGAVFYKQPRAFMQRPAAEALVRANARLKSRGLGLLVHDAYRPWHVTKMFWDATPGQFKDFVANPANGSRHNRGCAVDLTLYDLESGDPIEMVAGYDEFSPRSFPLYPGGTSRQRYFRDLLRRTMESEGFDVYEFEWWHFDYQDWKRYRIGNLTFEQIDASSKTGKR
;
A
#
# COMPACT_ATOMS: atom_id res chain seq x y z
N MET A 1 110.16 7.60 -39.82
CA MET A 1 110.50 7.52 -41.25
C MET A 1 109.41 6.74 -41.98
N LYS A 2 108.86 7.35 -43.02
CA LYS A 2 108.33 6.77 -44.27
C LYS A 2 107.23 5.68 -44.22
N ASN A 3 106.10 6.13 -44.78
CA ASN A 3 105.38 5.57 -45.94
C ASN A 3 104.37 4.42 -45.80
N ARG A 4 103.11 4.80 -46.07
CA ARG A 4 102.12 4.24 -47.03
C ARG A 4 102.51 2.90 -47.70
N ILE A 5 101.60 1.93 -47.84
CA ILE A 5 100.52 1.87 -48.86
C ILE A 5 99.43 0.82 -48.46
N LEU A 6 98.21 1.05 -48.99
CA LEU A 6 96.95 0.26 -48.99
C LEU A 6 97.12 -1.26 -49.24
N LEU A 7 96.20 -2.18 -48.93
CA LEU A 7 94.74 -2.22 -49.18
C LEU A 7 94.14 -3.50 -48.51
N GLY A 8 92.88 -3.45 -48.04
CA GLY A 8 91.99 -4.63 -48.06
C GLY A 8 91.34 -5.09 -46.74
N GLY A 9 90.01 -4.87 -46.63
CA GLY A 9 89.08 -5.90 -46.15
C GLY A 9 88.49 -5.77 -44.74
N PHE A 10 87.27 -5.21 -44.67
CA PHE A 10 86.12 -5.54 -43.80
C PHE A 10 86.33 -5.85 -42.29
N VAL A 11 85.69 -5.07 -41.42
CA VAL A 11 84.35 -5.34 -40.82
C VAL A 11 84.09 -4.26 -39.75
N SER A 12 82.92 -3.63 -39.83
CA SER A 12 82.45 -2.54 -38.97
C SER A 12 82.04 -3.02 -37.57
N ILE A 13 82.51 -2.32 -36.54
CA ILE A 13 81.86 -2.22 -35.21
C ILE A 13 81.83 -0.74 -34.85
N ALA A 14 80.63 -0.15 -34.83
CA ALA A 14 80.42 1.23 -34.43
C ALA A 14 79.90 1.28 -32.98
N LEU A 15 80.66 1.94 -32.11
CA LEU A 15 80.25 2.36 -30.78
C LEU A 15 79.06 3.32 -30.88
N CYS A 16 77.98 3.05 -30.15
CA CYS A 16 76.95 4.04 -29.83
C CYS A 16 77.19 4.59 -28.43
N CYS A 17 77.39 5.90 -28.36
CA CYS A 17 77.31 6.70 -27.13
C CYS A 17 75.88 7.26 -26.98
N TRP A 18 75.50 7.38 -25.71
CA TRP A 18 74.27 7.93 -25.13
C TRP A 18 73.62 9.11 -25.87
N ASN A 19 72.29 9.07 -25.98
CA ASN A 19 71.41 10.23 -25.88
C ASN A 19 70.09 9.83 -25.23
N ALA A 20 69.65 10.63 -24.27
CA ALA A 20 68.46 10.42 -23.45
C ALA A 20 67.17 10.49 -24.28
N ARG A 21 66.25 9.54 -24.04
CA ARG A 21 64.83 9.65 -24.38
C ARG A 21 64.01 9.43 -23.12
N GLY A 22 63.09 10.36 -22.86
CA GLY A 22 62.16 10.28 -21.75
C GLY A 22 61.30 9.02 -21.82
N GLN A 23 61.10 8.41 -20.66
CA GLN A 23 59.99 7.50 -20.43
C GLN A 23 58.73 8.36 -20.30
N GLU A 24 57.93 8.43 -21.37
CA GLU A 24 56.50 8.68 -21.22
C GLU A 24 55.96 7.50 -20.41
N ALA A 25 55.59 7.77 -19.16
CA ALA A 25 54.75 6.87 -18.39
C ALA A 25 53.43 6.75 -19.15
N SER A 26 53.16 5.58 -19.73
CA SER A 26 51.84 5.26 -20.26
C SER A 26 50.86 5.34 -19.09
N THR A 27 50.05 6.37 -19.04
CA THR A 27 48.80 6.37 -18.29
C THR A 27 47.97 5.22 -18.86
N GLN A 28 47.99 4.07 -18.17
CA GLN A 28 46.97 3.05 -18.36
C GLN A 28 45.64 3.73 -18.06
N THR A 29 44.86 3.99 -19.11
CA THR A 29 43.44 4.25 -18.98
C THR A 29 42.86 3.03 -18.28
N VAL A 30 42.43 3.18 -17.03
CA VAL A 30 41.57 2.19 -16.38
C VAL A 30 40.35 2.09 -17.30
N ASP A 31 40.16 0.93 -17.94
CA ASP A 31 38.98 0.68 -18.76
C ASP A 31 37.76 0.89 -17.86
N LYS A 32 36.96 1.91 -18.17
CA LYS A 32 35.71 2.17 -17.45
C LYS A 32 34.79 0.97 -17.63
N THR A 33 34.23 0.48 -16.54
CA THR A 33 33.24 -0.59 -16.56
C THR A 33 32.07 -0.20 -17.46
N ASP A 34 31.72 -1.08 -18.40
CA ASP A 34 30.54 -0.89 -19.25
C ASP A 34 29.28 -1.39 -18.51
N PHE A 35 28.42 -0.45 -18.15
CA PHE A 35 27.14 -0.73 -17.51
C PHE A 35 25.96 -0.79 -18.49
N ALA A 36 26.15 -0.58 -19.80
CA ALA A 36 25.04 -0.57 -20.76
C ALA A 36 24.21 -1.87 -20.75
N PRO A 37 24.81 -3.08 -20.68
CA PRO A 37 24.03 -4.32 -20.58
C PRO A 37 23.27 -4.45 -19.25
N ALA A 38 23.83 -3.92 -18.16
CA ALA A 38 23.16 -3.88 -16.85
C ALA A 38 21.95 -2.94 -16.89
N ILE A 39 22.11 -1.74 -17.47
CA ILE A 39 21.04 -0.75 -17.65
C ILE A 39 19.91 -1.32 -18.51
N GLU A 40 20.23 -1.96 -19.64
CA GLU A 40 19.20 -2.56 -20.51
C GLU A 40 18.35 -3.59 -19.75
N ARG A 41 19.01 -4.46 -18.97
CA ARG A 41 18.33 -5.49 -18.19
C ARG A 41 17.49 -4.91 -17.05
N LEU A 42 18.02 -3.91 -16.35
CA LEU A 42 17.29 -3.20 -15.31
C LEU A 42 16.06 -2.47 -15.87
N SER A 43 16.18 -1.78 -17.01
CA SER A 43 15.06 -1.12 -17.68
C SER A 43 13.97 -2.11 -18.09
N ALA A 44 14.34 -3.33 -18.51
CA ALA A 44 13.37 -4.38 -18.81
C ALA A 44 12.65 -4.90 -17.54
N ALA A 45 13.36 -5.00 -16.40
CA ALA A 45 12.77 -5.35 -15.12
C ALA A 45 11.81 -4.26 -14.62
N ILE A 46 12.21 -2.98 -14.70
CA ILE A 46 11.36 -1.85 -14.30
C ILE A 46 10.08 -1.80 -15.13
N ARG A 47 10.17 -1.95 -16.46
CA ARG A 47 8.96 -1.97 -17.32
C ARG A 47 8.02 -3.11 -16.98
N HIS A 48 8.57 -4.29 -16.66
CA HIS A 48 7.76 -5.42 -16.23
C HIS A 48 7.01 -5.10 -14.94
N GLU A 49 7.69 -4.60 -13.91
CA GLU A 49 7.07 -4.20 -12.64
C GLU A 49 6.04 -3.07 -12.82
N LEU A 50 6.31 -2.11 -13.69
CA LEU A 50 5.40 -1.01 -14.03
C LEU A 50 4.07 -1.55 -14.59
N GLU A 51 4.15 -2.53 -15.48
CA GLU A 51 3.00 -3.18 -16.12
C GLU A 51 2.22 -4.05 -15.14
N ILE A 52 2.88 -4.98 -14.44
CA ILE A 52 2.16 -5.98 -13.62
C ILE A 52 1.64 -5.41 -12.29
N LYS A 53 2.13 -4.25 -11.84
CA LYS A 53 1.71 -3.59 -10.59
C LYS A 53 1.12 -2.20 -10.80
N GLU A 54 0.89 -1.81 -12.05
CA GLU A 54 0.25 -0.55 -12.44
C GLU A 54 0.87 0.69 -11.75
N LEU A 55 2.20 0.73 -11.75
CA LEU A 55 2.95 1.82 -11.14
C LEU A 55 2.81 3.08 -12.03
N PRO A 56 2.39 4.25 -11.52
CA PRO A 56 2.15 5.44 -12.36
C PRO A 56 3.44 6.05 -12.85
N ALA A 57 4.36 6.32 -11.92
CA ALA A 57 5.70 6.81 -12.20
C ALA A 57 6.73 6.02 -11.38
N PHE A 58 7.86 5.74 -12.01
CA PHE A 58 9.05 5.23 -11.36
C PHE A 58 10.29 5.92 -11.94
N SER A 59 11.12 6.52 -11.11
CA SER A 59 12.42 7.08 -11.53
C SER A 59 13.55 6.41 -10.78
N ILE A 60 14.70 6.28 -11.44
CA ILE A 60 15.90 5.66 -10.86
C ILE A 60 17.17 6.35 -11.37
N ALA A 61 18.19 6.43 -10.53
CA ALA A 61 19.53 6.89 -10.86
C ALA A 61 20.59 5.93 -10.30
N LEU A 62 21.62 5.64 -11.08
CA LEU A 62 22.77 4.80 -10.72
C LEU A 62 24.03 5.64 -10.66
N VAL A 63 24.82 5.43 -9.62
CA VAL A 63 26.08 6.14 -9.36
C VAL A 63 27.22 5.15 -9.28
N ASP A 64 28.29 5.41 -10.01
CA ASP A 64 29.57 4.72 -9.91
C ASP A 64 30.64 5.77 -9.65
N ASP A 65 31.27 5.66 -8.48
CA ASP A 65 32.29 6.60 -8.01
C ASP A 65 31.78 8.05 -7.96
N ASP A 66 32.38 8.95 -8.75
CA ASP A 66 32.07 10.38 -8.79
C ASP A 66 30.98 10.74 -9.82
N ARG A 67 30.31 9.75 -10.43
CA ARG A 67 29.43 9.97 -11.59
C ARG A 67 28.09 9.29 -11.45
N THR A 68 27.05 10.02 -11.83
CA THR A 68 25.78 9.40 -12.22
C THR A 68 25.95 8.77 -13.62
N ILE A 69 25.95 7.44 -13.70
CA ILE A 69 26.16 6.69 -14.95
C ILE A 69 24.87 6.51 -15.75
N TRP A 70 23.71 6.56 -15.10
CA TRP A 70 22.40 6.50 -15.73
C TRP A 70 21.34 7.09 -14.80
N ALA A 71 20.36 7.81 -15.37
CA ALA A 71 19.18 8.26 -14.66
C ALA A 71 18.00 8.37 -15.63
N GLU A 72 16.87 7.75 -15.29
CA GLU A 72 15.71 7.65 -16.19
C GLU A 72 14.40 7.63 -15.39
N GLY A 73 13.31 8.02 -16.04
CA GLY A 73 11.94 7.91 -15.53
C GLY A 73 11.09 7.03 -16.43
N PHE A 74 10.12 6.34 -15.83
CA PHE A 74 9.21 5.38 -16.46
C PHE A 74 7.78 5.72 -16.03
N GLY A 75 6.82 5.60 -16.95
CA GLY A 75 5.42 5.98 -16.69
C GLY A 75 5.19 7.49 -16.84
N HIS A 76 4.25 8.04 -16.08
CA HIS A 76 3.77 9.42 -16.20
C HIS A 76 3.76 10.14 -14.87
N GLN A 77 4.23 11.40 -14.88
CA GLN A 77 4.27 12.29 -13.73
C GLN A 77 2.87 12.71 -13.28
N ASP A 78 1.95 12.97 -14.20
CA ASP A 78 0.60 13.48 -13.93
C ASP A 78 -0.47 12.38 -13.92
N ALA A 79 -1.58 12.66 -13.24
CA ALA A 79 -2.71 11.75 -13.14
C ALA A 79 -3.33 11.36 -14.49
N ASP A 80 -3.39 12.31 -15.43
CA ASP A 80 -4.01 12.13 -16.74
C ASP A 80 -3.12 11.34 -17.73
N GLY A 81 -1.86 11.09 -17.37
CA GLY A 81 -0.91 10.36 -18.21
C GLY A 81 -0.36 11.15 -19.40
N ASN A 82 -0.32 12.49 -19.32
CA ASN A 82 0.11 13.34 -20.44
C ASN A 82 1.59 13.74 -20.39
N VAL A 83 2.21 13.69 -19.21
CA VAL A 83 3.57 14.13 -18.93
C VAL A 83 4.41 12.91 -18.56
N PRO A 84 5.35 12.45 -19.41
CA PRO A 84 6.22 11.34 -19.06
C PRO A 84 7.04 11.64 -17.81
N ALA A 85 7.19 10.62 -16.95
CA ALA A 85 8.13 10.71 -15.83
C ALA A 85 9.57 10.77 -16.37
N THR A 86 10.42 11.54 -15.70
CA THR A 86 11.84 11.71 -16.06
C THR A 86 12.74 11.52 -14.84
N SER A 87 14.06 11.58 -15.01
CA SER A 87 15.01 11.63 -13.90
C SER A 87 14.91 12.91 -13.06
N GLU A 88 14.28 13.96 -13.60
CA GLU A 88 14.03 15.23 -12.91
C GLU A 88 12.65 15.31 -12.24
N THR A 89 11.77 14.34 -12.50
CA THR A 89 10.48 14.27 -11.81
C THR A 89 10.71 14.23 -10.31
N VAL A 90 9.99 15.09 -9.58
CA VAL A 90 10.12 15.28 -8.15
C VAL A 90 9.10 14.41 -7.44
N TYR A 91 9.55 13.79 -6.36
CA TYR A 91 8.76 12.95 -5.47
C TYR A 91 8.87 13.48 -4.05
N ARG A 92 7.89 13.20 -3.19
CA ARG A 92 8.10 13.32 -1.74
C ARG A 92 8.93 12.11 -1.31
N VAL A 93 10.14 12.33 -0.83
CA VAL A 93 11.09 11.23 -0.59
C VAL A 93 10.99 10.62 0.80
N GLY A 94 10.01 11.04 1.60
CA GLY A 94 9.71 10.51 2.92
C GLY A 94 10.94 10.52 3.82
N SER A 95 11.21 9.40 4.47
CA SER A 95 12.26 9.28 5.49
C SER A 95 13.70 9.46 5.01
N ILE A 96 13.98 9.55 3.70
CA ILE A 96 15.28 10.05 3.21
C ILE A 96 15.57 11.47 3.76
N SER A 97 14.53 12.25 4.07
CA SER A 97 14.62 13.56 4.73
C SER A 97 15.49 13.55 6.00
N LYS A 98 15.45 12.44 6.77
CA LYS A 98 16.17 12.32 8.05
C LYS A 98 17.67 12.50 7.87
N LEU A 99 18.22 11.93 6.79
CA LEU A 99 19.64 12.06 6.45
C LEU A 99 20.05 13.53 6.37
N PHE A 100 19.25 14.37 5.70
CA PHE A 100 19.57 15.79 5.54
C PHE A 100 19.45 16.57 6.85
N THR A 101 18.45 16.24 7.67
CA THR A 101 18.30 16.82 9.02
C THR A 101 19.46 16.44 9.93
N ASP A 102 19.85 15.17 9.92
CA ASP A 102 20.90 14.64 10.77
C ASP A 102 22.27 15.19 10.36
N ILE A 103 22.54 15.32 9.06
CA ILE A 103 23.73 15.98 8.52
C ILE A 103 23.78 17.46 8.96
N ALA A 104 22.66 18.18 8.92
CA ALA A 104 22.62 19.56 9.37
C ALA A 104 22.97 19.71 10.87
N VAL A 105 22.52 18.76 11.70
CA VAL A 105 22.91 18.69 13.12
C VAL A 105 24.40 18.36 13.25
N MET A 106 24.90 17.38 12.50
CA MET A 106 26.31 17.03 12.53
C MET A 106 27.22 18.19 12.11
N GLN A 107 26.83 19.04 11.15
CA GLN A 107 27.56 20.27 10.84
C GLN A 107 27.71 21.21 12.04
N LEU A 108 26.70 21.29 12.92
CA LEU A 108 26.80 22.06 14.17
C LEU A 108 27.67 21.35 15.22
N VAL A 109 27.69 20.01 15.24
CA VAL A 109 28.60 19.21 16.07
C VAL A 109 30.06 19.45 15.64
N GLU A 110 30.35 19.44 14.34
CA GLU A 110 31.69 19.76 13.82
C GLU A 110 32.15 21.17 14.21
N ALA A 111 31.22 22.12 14.24
CA ALA A 111 31.46 23.49 14.66
C ALA A 111 31.55 23.66 16.20
N GLY A 112 31.40 22.59 16.98
CA GLY A 112 31.42 22.61 18.44
C GLY A 112 30.23 23.35 19.07
N ARG A 113 29.11 23.47 18.35
CA ARG A 113 27.89 24.18 18.77
C ARG A 113 26.83 23.25 19.36
N LEU A 114 26.92 21.97 19.05
CA LEU A 114 26.13 20.88 19.62
C LEU A 114 27.07 19.77 20.06
N ASP A 115 26.65 19.01 21.06
CA ASP A 115 27.27 17.77 21.51
C ASP A 115 26.20 16.68 21.38
N LEU A 116 26.59 15.53 20.83
CA LEU A 116 25.68 14.42 20.57
C LEU A 116 25.22 13.73 21.85
N ASP A 117 26.03 13.81 22.91
CA ASP A 117 25.91 13.00 24.12
C ASP A 117 25.43 13.81 25.33
N GLU A 118 25.24 15.13 25.16
CA GLU A 118 24.58 15.97 26.16
C GLU A 118 23.09 15.64 26.27
N PRO A 119 22.50 15.70 27.48
CA PRO A 119 21.06 15.58 27.67
C PRO A 119 20.30 16.60 26.80
N ILE A 120 19.22 16.17 26.14
CA ILE A 120 18.47 17.03 25.20
C ILE A 120 17.96 18.32 25.86
N GLN A 121 17.69 18.30 27.17
CA GLN A 121 17.24 19.45 27.94
C GLN A 121 18.29 20.57 28.02
N THR A 122 19.56 20.31 27.73
CA THR A 122 20.60 21.33 27.54
C THR A 122 20.28 22.27 26.37
N TYR A 123 19.57 21.75 25.36
CA TYR A 123 19.16 22.48 24.16
C TYR A 123 17.70 22.93 24.21
N LEU A 124 16.82 22.05 24.67
CA LEU A 124 15.38 22.24 24.73
C LEU A 124 14.89 22.07 26.18
N PRO A 125 15.04 23.07 27.06
CA PRO A 125 14.76 22.93 28.49
C PRO A 125 13.29 22.67 28.82
N ASP A 126 12.37 23.02 27.93
CA ASP A 126 10.92 22.79 28.10
C ASP A 126 10.47 21.42 27.57
N PHE A 127 11.32 20.70 26.82
CA PHE A 127 11.02 19.37 26.33
C PHE A 127 11.22 18.32 27.43
N LYS A 128 10.11 17.88 28.03
CA LYS A 128 10.10 17.00 29.20
C LYS A 128 9.01 15.91 29.08
N PRO A 129 9.19 14.92 28.19
CA PRO A 129 8.35 13.72 28.23
C PRO A 129 8.53 13.00 29.57
N ASP A 130 7.54 12.21 29.97
CA ASP A 130 7.69 11.32 31.12
C ASP A 130 8.77 10.27 30.82
N ASN A 131 9.75 10.18 31.71
CA ASN A 131 10.89 9.27 31.56
C ASN A 131 11.00 8.41 32.82
N PRO A 132 10.41 7.20 32.81
CA PRO A 132 10.43 6.32 33.98
C PRO A 132 11.78 5.61 34.18
N PHE A 133 12.79 5.84 33.32
CA PHE A 133 14.00 5.03 33.24
C PHE A 133 15.26 5.69 33.80
N GLU A 134 15.17 6.92 34.33
CA GLU A 134 16.28 7.72 34.91
C GLU A 134 17.47 8.01 33.96
N THR A 135 17.48 7.46 32.74
CA THR A 135 18.49 7.70 31.69
C THR A 135 18.07 8.88 30.82
N PRO A 136 18.85 9.97 30.73
CA PRO A 136 18.55 11.09 29.84
C PRO A 136 18.57 10.68 28.36
N ILE A 137 17.73 11.34 27.56
CA ILE A 137 17.75 11.19 26.10
C ILE A 137 18.74 12.17 25.45
N THR A 138 19.48 11.72 24.43
CA THR A 138 20.50 12.51 23.73
C THR A 138 20.22 12.60 22.22
N LEU A 139 20.92 13.49 21.51
CA LEU A 139 20.83 13.59 20.05
C LEU A 139 21.30 12.29 19.39
N ARG A 140 22.41 11.69 19.86
CA ARG A 140 22.91 10.40 19.35
C ARG A 140 21.84 9.32 19.38
N GLN A 141 21.13 9.21 20.49
CA GLN A 141 20.09 8.21 20.68
C GLN A 141 18.87 8.48 19.79
N MET A 142 18.45 9.73 19.62
CA MET A 142 17.32 10.06 18.75
C MET A 142 17.63 9.82 17.27
N MET A 143 18.81 10.23 16.80
CA MET A 143 19.26 10.08 15.42
C MET A 143 19.60 8.62 15.06
N SER A 144 19.77 7.75 16.05
CA SER A 144 19.95 6.29 15.86
C SER A 144 18.70 5.46 16.23
N HIS A 145 17.56 6.12 16.50
CA HIS A 145 16.31 5.48 16.91
C HIS A 145 16.40 4.63 18.19
N ARG A 146 17.26 5.03 19.13
CA ARG A 146 17.48 4.38 20.43
C ARG A 146 17.12 5.24 21.63
N SER A 147 16.38 6.34 21.46
CA SER A 147 15.96 7.20 22.59
C SER A 147 14.81 6.63 23.42
N GLY A 148 14.09 5.62 22.89
CA GLY A 148 12.89 5.09 23.53
C GLY A 148 11.65 5.97 23.39
N LEU A 149 11.70 7.09 22.66
CA LEU A 149 10.54 7.93 22.38
C LEU A 149 9.47 7.18 21.57
N VAL A 150 8.22 7.62 21.73
CA VAL A 150 7.05 7.20 20.94
C VAL A 150 7.29 7.35 19.45
N ARG A 151 6.59 6.57 18.62
CA ARG A 151 6.80 6.61 17.16
C ARG A 151 6.35 7.96 16.58
N GLU A 152 5.11 8.33 16.88
CA GLU A 152 4.41 9.50 16.37
C GLU A 152 4.13 10.50 17.51
N SER A 153 3.93 11.76 17.16
CA SER A 153 3.60 12.82 18.12
C SER A 153 2.09 13.03 18.22
N PRO A 154 1.54 13.42 19.39
CA PRO A 154 0.10 13.70 19.49
C PRO A 154 -0.40 14.76 18.49
N VAL A 155 0.45 15.74 18.14
CA VAL A 155 0.15 16.82 17.19
C VAL A 155 1.17 16.85 16.05
N GLY A 156 0.70 16.88 14.79
CA GLY A 156 1.57 16.92 13.61
C GLY A 156 2.20 15.59 13.23
N ASN A 157 1.66 14.48 13.73
CA ASN A 157 1.99 13.13 13.29
C ASN A 157 1.69 12.89 11.81
N TYR A 158 2.08 11.71 11.35
CA TYR A 158 1.83 11.20 10.00
C TYR A 158 0.37 11.36 9.51
N PHE A 159 -0.63 11.30 10.39
CA PHE A 159 -2.05 11.33 10.01
C PHE A 159 -2.68 12.73 10.05
N ASP A 160 -2.01 13.71 10.66
CA ASP A 160 -2.58 15.01 10.98
C ASP A 160 -2.53 15.98 9.77
N PRO A 161 -3.68 16.33 9.15
CA PRO A 161 -3.70 17.20 7.98
C PRO A 161 -3.63 18.70 8.34
N SER A 162 -3.49 19.07 9.62
CA SER A 162 -3.57 20.46 10.07
C SER A 162 -2.29 21.28 9.86
N GLU A 163 -1.21 20.66 9.37
CA GLU A 163 0.10 21.27 9.12
C GLU A 163 0.64 22.12 10.29
N PRO A 164 0.69 21.59 11.52
CA PRO A 164 1.13 22.38 12.68
C PRO A 164 2.63 22.70 12.59
N THR A 165 3.03 23.77 13.27
CA THR A 165 4.46 24.15 13.36
C THR A 165 5.28 23.08 14.07
N LEU A 166 6.56 22.96 13.74
CA LEU A 166 7.50 22.05 14.43
C LEU A 166 7.52 22.27 15.95
N ALA A 167 7.43 23.52 16.40
CA ALA A 167 7.38 23.85 17.83
C ALA A 167 6.12 23.30 18.53
N ALA A 168 4.95 23.38 17.87
CA ALA A 168 3.71 22.80 18.40
C ALA A 168 3.79 21.26 18.47
N THR A 169 4.34 20.64 17.42
CA THR A 169 4.61 19.20 17.39
C THR A 169 5.52 18.75 18.53
N VAL A 170 6.68 19.40 18.72
CA VAL A 170 7.62 19.05 19.80
C VAL A 170 7.05 19.33 21.18
N SER A 171 6.27 20.41 21.35
CA SER A 171 5.59 20.72 22.62
C SER A 171 4.61 19.61 23.02
N SER A 172 3.87 19.05 22.06
CA SER A 172 2.89 17.97 22.31
C SER A 172 3.52 16.70 22.90
N LEU A 173 4.79 16.43 22.60
CA LEU A 173 5.51 15.26 23.11
C LEU A 173 5.81 15.33 24.61
N SER A 174 5.70 16.49 25.25
CA SER A 174 5.87 16.57 26.73
C SER A 174 4.71 15.90 27.49
N GLN A 175 3.67 15.46 26.79
CA GLN A 175 2.53 14.73 27.37
C GLN A 175 2.67 13.21 27.24
N THR A 176 3.71 12.73 26.56
CA THR A 176 3.93 11.29 26.31
C THR A 176 4.92 10.70 27.30
N SER A 177 5.00 9.37 27.35
CA SER A 177 6.01 8.62 28.10
C SER A 177 6.97 7.92 27.15
N LEU A 178 8.23 7.73 27.56
CA LEU A 178 9.14 6.83 26.84
C LEU A 178 8.57 5.40 26.85
N VAL A 179 8.69 4.73 25.69
CA VAL A 179 8.25 3.35 25.43
C VAL A 179 9.28 2.34 25.94
N TYR A 180 10.56 2.65 25.77
CA TYR A 180 11.67 1.79 26.20
C TYR A 180 12.71 2.60 26.96
N PRO A 181 13.50 1.96 27.85
CA PRO A 181 14.70 2.59 28.37
C PRO A 181 15.62 2.96 27.19
N PRO A 182 16.21 4.18 27.17
CA PRO A 182 17.15 4.56 26.14
C PRO A 182 18.24 3.50 25.94
N GLU A 183 18.68 3.32 24.69
CA GLU A 183 19.70 2.38 24.25
C GLU A 183 19.33 0.89 24.35
N THR A 184 18.15 0.52 24.85
CA THR A 184 17.80 -0.92 24.99
C THR A 184 17.18 -1.55 23.75
N LYS A 185 16.43 -0.79 22.95
CA LYS A 185 15.76 -1.26 21.73
C LYS A 185 15.79 -0.20 20.64
N THR A 186 15.88 -0.62 19.39
CA THR A 186 15.62 0.25 18.24
C THR A 186 14.11 0.46 18.12
N LYS A 187 13.64 1.69 18.34
CA LYS A 187 12.25 2.12 18.15
C LYS A 187 12.25 3.26 17.14
N TYR A 188 11.90 2.94 15.90
CA TYR A 188 11.83 3.94 14.83
C TYR A 188 10.84 5.05 15.21
N SER A 189 11.29 6.29 15.21
CA SER A 189 10.51 7.42 15.73
C SER A 189 10.65 8.67 14.85
N ASN A 190 9.54 9.08 14.24
CA ASN A 190 9.43 10.35 13.54
C ASN A 190 9.37 11.52 14.54
N ALA A 191 8.73 11.29 15.69
CA ALA A 191 8.71 12.23 16.81
C ALA A 191 10.12 12.60 17.30
N ALA A 192 11.02 11.63 17.45
CA ALA A 192 12.40 11.88 17.85
C ALA A 192 13.14 12.78 16.85
N ILE A 193 12.95 12.57 15.55
CA ILE A 193 13.58 13.42 14.52
C ILE A 193 12.97 14.83 14.48
N ALA A 194 11.70 15.00 14.85
CA ALA A 194 11.13 16.34 15.04
C ALA A 194 11.87 17.10 16.16
N VAL A 195 12.22 16.43 17.26
CA VAL A 195 13.03 17.00 18.35
C VAL A 195 14.45 17.33 17.88
N VAL A 196 15.06 16.47 17.05
CA VAL A 196 16.37 16.72 16.42
C VAL A 196 16.32 18.01 15.57
N GLY A 197 15.29 18.16 14.73
CA GLY A 197 15.08 19.38 13.93
C GLY A 197 14.82 20.62 14.77
N ALA A 198 14.04 20.52 15.85
CA ALA A 198 13.82 21.66 16.76
C ALA A 198 15.09 22.04 17.53
N THR A 199 15.95 21.06 17.84
CA THR A 199 17.27 21.32 18.45
C THR A 199 18.16 22.09 17.49
N LEU A 200 18.15 21.73 16.19
CA LEU A 200 18.81 22.50 15.14
C LEU A 200 18.31 23.96 15.14
N GLU A 201 16.99 24.18 15.05
CA GLU A 201 16.41 25.53 15.02
C GLU A 201 16.73 26.34 16.29
N SER A 202 16.79 25.71 17.46
CA SER A 202 17.13 26.38 18.73
C SER A 202 18.52 27.04 18.74
N ARG A 203 19.41 26.62 17.83
CA ARG A 203 20.76 27.15 17.68
C ARG A 203 20.91 28.03 16.44
N LEU A 204 19.85 28.31 15.69
CA LEU A 204 19.92 29.07 14.45
C LEU A 204 19.04 30.32 14.49
N GLU A 205 19.35 31.28 13.63
CA GLU A 205 18.48 32.43 13.34
C GLU A 205 17.59 32.17 12.11
N THR A 206 17.70 30.98 11.52
CA THR A 206 16.97 30.53 10.32
C THR A 206 16.16 29.29 10.65
N SER A 207 15.10 29.03 9.87
CA SER A 207 14.34 27.79 9.98
C SER A 207 15.13 26.58 9.50
N HIS A 208 14.68 25.38 9.88
CA HIS A 208 15.24 24.11 9.41
C HIS A 208 15.25 24.01 7.87
N PRO A 209 14.15 24.26 7.14
CA PRO A 209 14.15 24.20 5.68
C PRO A 209 15.14 25.17 5.02
N GLU A 210 15.29 26.39 5.57
CA GLU A 210 16.25 27.37 5.07
C GLU A 210 17.69 26.94 5.29
N TYR A 211 18.01 26.45 6.49
CA TYR A 211 19.37 25.99 6.80
C TYR A 211 19.77 24.81 5.91
N VAL A 212 18.89 23.80 5.77
CA VAL A 212 19.17 22.63 4.92
C VAL A 212 19.34 23.04 3.46
N ARG A 213 18.51 23.96 2.94
CA ARG A 213 18.69 24.51 1.59
C ARG A 213 20.07 25.16 1.44
N ASP A 214 20.38 26.14 2.27
CA ASP A 214 21.55 26.99 2.11
C ASP A 214 22.87 26.25 2.39
N ARG A 215 22.86 25.25 3.28
CA ARG A 215 24.06 24.53 3.75
C ARG A 215 24.27 23.14 3.15
N ILE A 216 23.23 22.57 2.53
CA ILE A 216 23.30 21.21 1.99
C ILE A 216 22.82 21.18 0.54
N LEU A 217 21.57 21.57 0.26
CA LEU A 217 20.98 21.40 -1.07
C LEU A 217 21.65 22.31 -2.13
N ASP A 218 21.84 23.59 -1.83
CA ASP A 218 22.44 24.55 -2.75
C ASP A 218 23.92 24.22 -3.04
N PRO A 219 24.79 23.92 -2.04
CA PRO A 219 26.15 23.45 -2.31
C PRO A 219 26.20 22.20 -3.18
N LEU A 220 25.30 21.24 -2.97
CA LEU A 220 25.20 20.02 -3.78
C LEU A 220 24.60 20.25 -5.16
N GLY A 221 24.09 21.46 -5.45
CA GLY A 221 23.41 21.78 -6.70
C GLY A 221 22.08 21.03 -6.87
N MET A 222 21.39 20.72 -5.77
CA MET A 222 20.11 20.01 -5.74
C MET A 222 18.93 20.97 -5.96
N GLN A 223 18.84 21.53 -7.18
CA GLN A 223 17.92 22.62 -7.53
C GLN A 223 16.43 22.23 -7.58
N ASN A 224 16.12 20.94 -7.68
CA ASN A 224 14.77 20.40 -7.67
C ASN A 224 14.41 19.81 -6.30
N SER A 225 15.13 20.21 -5.25
CA SER A 225 14.97 19.68 -3.90
C SER A 225 14.60 20.77 -2.90
N SER A 226 13.68 20.48 -1.99
CA SER A 226 13.20 21.43 -0.98
C SER A 226 12.42 20.72 0.11
N PHE A 227 12.44 21.22 1.35
CA PHE A 227 11.58 20.73 2.44
C PHE A 227 10.16 21.34 2.43
N VAL A 228 9.90 22.23 1.47
CA VAL A 228 8.60 22.85 1.21
C VAL A 228 8.28 22.79 -0.28
N ALA A 229 7.01 22.81 -0.65
CA ALA A 229 6.56 22.79 -2.05
C ALA A 229 6.87 24.15 -2.75
N SER A 230 8.12 24.34 -3.16
CA SER A 230 8.62 25.58 -3.78
C SER A 230 8.16 25.71 -5.26
N PRO A 231 8.23 26.92 -5.86
CA PRO A 231 7.95 27.10 -7.29
C PRO A 231 8.84 26.29 -8.24
N ALA A 232 10.02 25.86 -7.78
CA ALA A 232 10.90 24.98 -8.56
C ALA A 232 10.48 23.51 -8.49
N VAL A 233 9.88 23.10 -7.36
CA VAL A 233 9.43 21.72 -7.09
C VAL A 233 8.05 21.45 -7.66
N GLN A 234 7.07 22.32 -7.41
CA GLN A 234 5.65 22.07 -7.74
C GLN A 234 5.41 21.64 -9.19
N PRO A 235 6.00 22.29 -10.23
CA PRO A 235 5.73 21.91 -11.62
C PRO A 235 6.26 20.53 -12.01
N LYS A 236 7.21 19.99 -11.24
CA LYS A 236 7.85 18.69 -11.48
C LYS A 236 7.35 17.59 -10.54
N LEU A 237 6.47 17.92 -9.59
CA LEU A 237 5.96 16.97 -8.60
C LEU A 237 5.07 15.94 -9.30
N ALA A 238 5.39 14.65 -9.10
CA ALA A 238 4.52 13.57 -9.53
C ALA A 238 3.22 13.55 -8.72
N THR A 239 2.13 13.15 -9.36
CA THR A 239 0.88 12.81 -8.66
C THR A 239 1.13 11.54 -7.86
N GLY A 240 1.02 11.63 -6.53
CA GLY A 240 1.14 10.49 -5.63
C GLY A 240 -0.19 9.74 -5.54
N TRP A 241 -0.13 8.42 -5.45
CA TRP A 241 -1.32 7.56 -5.36
C TRP A 241 -1.28 6.66 -4.15
N MET A 242 -2.41 6.52 -3.47
CA MET A 242 -2.60 5.57 -2.38
C MET A 242 -3.53 4.44 -2.80
N ARG A 243 -3.40 3.32 -2.09
CA ARG A 243 -4.28 2.15 -2.24
C ARG A 243 -4.84 1.74 -0.89
N THR A 244 -6.12 1.43 -0.86
CA THR A 244 -6.75 0.82 0.31
C THR A 244 -6.42 -0.67 0.38
N TYR A 245 -6.64 -1.29 1.54
CA TYR A 245 -6.44 -2.74 1.74
C TYR A 245 -7.23 -3.61 0.76
N ASP A 246 -8.40 -3.13 0.35
CA ASP A 246 -9.32 -3.77 -0.58
C ASP A 246 -9.06 -3.41 -2.05
N GLY A 247 -7.96 -2.70 -2.36
CA GLY A 247 -7.46 -2.51 -3.72
C GLY A 247 -7.88 -1.21 -4.41
N ARG A 248 -8.79 -0.42 -3.82
CA ARG A 248 -9.22 0.87 -4.38
C ARG A 248 -8.06 1.86 -4.38
N ARG A 249 -8.00 2.68 -5.43
CA ARG A 249 -6.93 3.66 -5.65
C ARG A 249 -7.47 5.08 -5.60
N PHE A 250 -6.74 5.99 -4.97
CA PHE A 250 -7.09 7.40 -4.90
C PHE A 250 -5.84 8.29 -4.86
N GLU A 251 -5.98 9.55 -5.24
CA GLU A 251 -4.88 10.52 -5.17
C GLU A 251 -4.49 10.78 -3.71
N ALA A 252 -3.19 10.82 -3.46
CA ALA A 252 -2.64 11.00 -2.13
C ALA A 252 -2.77 12.45 -1.64
N PRO A 253 -3.02 12.67 -0.33
CA PRO A 253 -3.02 14.02 0.23
C PRO A 253 -1.61 14.66 0.17
N THR A 254 -1.58 15.99 0.05
CA THR A 254 -0.36 16.76 -0.20
C THR A 254 0.09 17.65 0.96
N PHE A 255 -0.58 17.58 2.12
CA PHE A 255 -0.23 18.36 3.30
C PHE A 255 1.18 18.00 3.83
N LEU A 256 1.82 18.99 4.46
CA LEU A 256 3.11 18.88 5.14
C LEU A 256 2.94 18.25 6.52
N LEU A 257 3.87 17.36 6.87
CA LEU A 257 3.91 16.77 8.21
C LEU A 257 4.40 17.81 9.23
N GLY A 258 3.84 17.82 10.43
CA GLY A 258 4.36 18.60 11.55
C GLY A 258 5.74 18.09 12.02
N THR A 259 5.98 16.78 11.88
CA THR A 259 7.32 16.16 11.95
C THR A 259 8.16 16.41 10.69
N GLY A 260 8.11 17.63 10.13
CA GLY A 260 8.70 17.96 8.83
C GLY A 260 10.17 17.56 8.63
N PRO A 261 11.07 17.74 9.62
CA PRO A 261 12.45 17.26 9.54
C PRO A 261 12.59 15.75 9.26
N ALA A 262 11.57 14.96 9.59
CA ALA A 262 11.55 13.52 9.42
C ALA A 262 11.06 13.06 8.04
N GLY A 263 10.37 13.89 7.26
CA GLY A 263 9.63 13.40 6.08
C GLY A 263 9.20 14.38 4.98
N ASN A 264 9.48 15.69 5.09
CA ASN A 264 8.98 16.70 4.13
C ASN A 264 9.91 17.01 2.96
N LEU A 265 11.04 16.31 2.77
CA LEU A 265 11.90 16.54 1.61
C LEU A 265 11.18 16.12 0.32
N TYR A 266 11.12 17.05 -0.62
CA TYR A 266 10.84 16.82 -2.03
C TYR A 266 12.18 16.75 -2.75
N SER A 267 12.36 15.77 -3.64
CA SER A 267 13.57 15.66 -4.47
C SER A 267 13.31 14.82 -5.72
N SER A 268 14.18 14.98 -6.73
CA SER A 268 14.31 14.04 -7.84
C SER A 268 15.40 13.01 -7.57
N VAL A 269 15.40 11.90 -8.32
CA VAL A 269 16.48 10.89 -8.25
C VAL A 269 17.82 11.45 -8.75
N LEU A 270 17.79 12.39 -9.69
CA LEU A 270 18.98 13.07 -10.21
C LEU A 270 19.61 14.04 -9.19
N ASP A 271 18.81 14.67 -8.32
CA ASP A 271 19.37 15.48 -7.25
C ASP A 271 19.94 14.60 -6.13
N LEU A 272 19.24 13.54 -5.74
CA LEU A 272 19.73 12.59 -4.74
C LEU A 272 20.99 11.83 -5.20
N SER A 273 21.19 11.65 -6.51
CA SER A 273 22.43 11.04 -7.01
C SER A 273 23.66 11.93 -6.76
N LYS A 274 23.50 13.27 -6.72
CA LYS A 274 24.56 14.22 -6.34
C LYS A 274 24.95 14.08 -4.87
N PHE A 275 23.95 13.82 -4.01
CA PHE A 275 24.21 13.50 -2.61
C PHE A 275 25.01 12.19 -2.48
N LEU A 276 24.67 11.14 -3.23
CA LEU A 276 25.47 9.90 -3.26
C LEU A 276 26.92 10.12 -3.70
N THR A 277 27.15 10.91 -4.76
CA THR A 277 28.52 11.24 -5.19
C THR A 277 29.31 11.97 -4.10
N CYS A 278 28.66 12.85 -3.34
CA CYS A 278 29.29 13.51 -2.19
C CYS A 278 29.66 12.51 -1.08
N LEU A 279 28.80 11.53 -0.78
CA LEU A 279 29.11 10.49 0.20
C LEU A 279 30.31 9.63 -0.22
N PHE A 280 30.44 9.30 -1.52
CA PHE A 280 31.60 8.55 -2.02
C PHE A 280 32.90 9.35 -1.99
N ASP A 281 32.84 10.68 -2.05
CA ASP A 281 34.00 11.55 -1.84
C ASP A 281 34.13 12.02 -0.38
N GLU A 282 33.60 11.21 0.56
CA GLU A 282 33.70 11.40 2.02
C GLU A 282 33.28 12.80 2.48
N GLY A 283 32.20 13.31 1.87
CA GLY A 283 31.60 14.59 2.22
C GLY A 283 32.15 15.79 1.45
N LYS A 284 33.00 15.61 0.43
CA LYS A 284 33.44 16.74 -0.42
C LYS A 284 32.35 17.20 -1.39
N VAL A 285 32.34 18.52 -1.66
CA VAL A 285 31.42 19.16 -2.61
C VAL A 285 32.13 20.31 -3.31
N GLY A 286 32.46 20.13 -4.58
CA GLY A 286 33.29 21.10 -5.32
C GLY A 286 34.64 21.30 -4.62
N ASP A 287 35.00 22.55 -4.34
CA ASP A 287 36.21 22.90 -3.55
C ASP A 287 35.95 22.95 -2.02
N GLY A 288 34.73 22.63 -1.58
CA GLY A 288 34.29 22.66 -0.18
C GLY A 288 34.08 21.27 0.44
N GLN A 289 33.68 21.27 1.71
CA GLN A 289 33.38 20.09 2.50
C GLN A 289 32.00 20.23 3.14
N LEU A 290 31.09 19.29 2.87
CA LEU A 290 29.77 19.18 3.49
C LEU A 290 29.85 18.56 4.90
N LEU A 291 30.68 17.52 5.05
CA LEU A 291 30.98 16.79 6.29
C LEU A 291 32.43 16.32 6.29
N ARG A 292 33.12 16.32 7.43
CA ARG A 292 34.46 15.70 7.53
C ARG A 292 34.39 14.18 7.37
N PRO A 293 35.44 13.53 6.85
CA PRO A 293 35.48 12.07 6.70
C PRO A 293 35.20 11.32 8.01
N GLU A 294 35.74 11.80 9.14
CA GLU A 294 35.53 11.17 10.45
C GLU A 294 34.05 11.19 10.86
N THR A 295 33.36 12.30 10.58
CA THR A 295 31.93 12.47 10.86
C THR A 295 31.09 11.54 9.97
N TYR A 296 31.43 11.46 8.67
CA TYR A 296 30.77 10.53 7.76
C TYR A 296 30.93 9.07 8.21
N HIS A 297 32.12 8.67 8.65
CA HIS A 297 32.35 7.34 9.21
C HIS A 297 31.57 7.09 10.50
N GLU A 298 31.48 8.07 11.40
CA GLU A 298 30.66 7.96 12.62
C GLU A 298 29.18 7.76 12.26
N MET A 299 28.66 8.51 11.29
CA MET A 299 27.25 8.40 10.87
C MET A 299 26.91 7.07 10.22
N THR A 300 27.86 6.47 9.52
CA THR A 300 27.66 5.22 8.74
C THR A 300 28.11 3.96 9.48
N THR A 301 28.63 4.10 10.69
CA THR A 301 28.97 2.97 11.56
C THR A 301 27.75 2.53 12.36
N PRO A 302 27.39 1.23 12.37
CA PRO A 302 26.33 0.69 13.22
C PRO A 302 26.51 1.07 14.69
N VAL A 303 25.45 1.55 15.33
CA VAL A 303 25.45 1.66 16.79
C VAL A 303 25.42 0.26 17.40
N LEU A 304 26.15 0.08 18.50
CA LEU A 304 26.19 -1.19 19.22
C LEU A 304 25.17 -1.17 20.36
N ASP A 305 24.56 -2.32 20.66
CA ASP A 305 23.83 -2.49 21.92
C ASP A 305 24.78 -2.75 23.11
N ALA A 306 24.20 -2.92 24.30
CA ALA A 306 24.94 -3.14 25.54
C ALA A 306 25.83 -4.40 25.51
N ASP A 307 25.50 -5.39 24.67
CA ASP A 307 26.28 -6.62 24.49
C ASP A 307 27.34 -6.48 23.37
N GLY A 308 27.46 -5.30 22.76
CA GLY A 308 28.39 -5.01 21.68
C GLY A 308 27.91 -5.50 20.32
N LYS A 309 26.63 -5.87 20.16
CA LYS A 309 26.08 -6.34 18.89
C LYS A 309 25.66 -5.14 18.02
N PRO A 310 26.06 -5.11 16.73
CA PRO A 310 25.65 -4.06 15.82
C PRO A 310 24.15 -4.08 15.57
N GLN A 311 23.55 -2.89 15.52
CA GLN A 311 22.16 -2.69 15.12
C GLN A 311 22.08 -2.22 13.66
N ASP A 312 20.87 -2.22 13.11
CA ASP A 312 20.62 -1.88 11.70
C ASP A 312 20.71 -0.38 11.38
N PHE A 313 21.18 0.46 12.32
CA PHE A 313 21.30 1.91 12.17
C PHE A 313 22.64 2.43 12.68
N GLY A 314 23.18 3.45 12.00
CA GLY A 314 24.17 4.38 12.53
C GLY A 314 23.48 5.65 13.04
N ILE A 315 24.07 6.82 12.78
CA ILE A 315 23.43 8.12 13.01
C ILE A 315 22.75 8.54 11.70
N GLY A 316 21.42 8.43 11.64
CA GLY A 316 20.59 8.75 10.48
C GLY A 316 20.58 7.67 9.39
N PHE A 317 21.68 6.94 9.17
CA PHE A 317 21.77 5.91 8.14
C PHE A 317 21.28 4.54 8.64
N SER A 318 20.43 3.89 7.83
CA SER A 318 20.27 2.44 7.90
C SER A 318 21.56 1.79 7.43
N VAL A 319 22.02 0.77 8.16
CA VAL A 319 23.19 -0.04 7.82
C VAL A 319 22.76 -1.50 7.73
N GLN A 320 22.87 -2.06 6.53
CA GLN A 320 22.43 -3.41 6.19
C GLN A 320 23.55 -4.15 5.44
N GLU A 321 23.30 -5.41 5.09
CA GLU A 321 24.15 -6.19 4.19
C GLU A 321 23.44 -6.42 2.84
N LEU A 322 24.20 -6.41 1.75
CA LEU A 322 23.78 -6.92 0.44
C LEU A 322 24.90 -7.79 -0.13
N ASP A 323 24.66 -9.11 -0.19
CA ASP A 323 25.56 -10.10 -0.78
C ASP A 323 27.03 -9.98 -0.29
N GLY A 324 27.23 -9.78 1.01
CA GLY A 324 28.55 -9.61 1.63
C GLY A 324 29.10 -8.17 1.66
N HIS A 325 28.38 -7.19 1.10
CA HIS A 325 28.76 -5.78 1.12
C HIS A 325 27.95 -4.99 2.15
N THR A 326 28.57 -4.04 2.84
CA THR A 326 27.83 -3.10 3.71
C THR A 326 27.02 -2.15 2.85
N LYS A 327 25.70 -2.15 3.05
CA LYS A 327 24.75 -1.28 2.36
C LYS A 327 24.28 -0.20 3.32
N ILE A 328 24.64 1.05 3.05
CA ILE A 328 24.17 2.21 3.80
C ILE A 328 23.09 2.96 3.01
N GLY A 329 22.20 3.66 3.71
CA GLY A 329 21.22 4.53 3.07
C GLY A 329 19.98 4.72 3.91
N HIS A 330 18.85 4.98 3.26
CA HIS A 330 17.55 5.03 3.92
C HIS A 330 16.42 4.82 2.89
N GLY A 331 15.37 4.10 3.28
CA GLY A 331 14.12 4.01 2.51
C GLY A 331 13.15 5.13 2.86
N GLY A 332 12.23 5.50 1.98
CA GLY A 332 11.21 6.51 2.28
C GLY A 332 9.82 6.01 1.98
N ALA A 333 8.88 6.37 2.85
CA ALA A 333 7.45 6.20 2.62
C ALA A 333 6.75 7.46 3.13
N VAL A 334 5.83 7.99 2.34
CA VAL A 334 4.93 9.09 2.67
C VAL A 334 3.78 9.05 1.68
N TYR A 335 2.64 9.65 1.99
CA TYR A 335 1.45 9.64 1.16
C TYR A 335 1.72 9.75 -0.34
N GLY A 336 1.46 8.65 -1.04
CA GLY A 336 1.59 8.55 -2.47
C GLY A 336 2.96 8.14 -3.00
N PHE A 337 3.96 7.91 -2.15
CA PHE A 337 5.35 7.76 -2.57
C PHE A 337 6.13 6.71 -1.76
N SER A 338 6.91 5.92 -2.49
CA SER A 338 7.91 5.00 -1.94
C SER A 338 9.26 5.28 -2.57
N THR A 339 10.32 5.35 -1.76
CA THR A 339 11.67 5.69 -2.23
C THR A 339 12.74 4.81 -1.59
N GLN A 340 13.90 4.72 -2.25
CA GLN A 340 15.09 4.07 -1.73
C GLN A 340 16.31 4.88 -2.14
N LEU A 341 17.18 5.18 -1.18
CA LEU A 341 18.56 5.58 -1.41
C LEU A 341 19.45 4.52 -0.79
N ALA A 342 20.39 3.98 -1.56
CA ALA A 342 21.32 2.96 -1.10
C ALA A 342 22.70 3.14 -1.73
N ALA A 343 23.74 2.85 -0.96
CA ALA A 343 25.13 2.88 -1.38
C ALA A 343 25.90 1.70 -0.81
N LEU A 344 26.88 1.21 -1.58
CA LEU A 344 27.90 0.23 -1.20
C LEU A 344 29.25 0.97 -1.15
N PRO A 345 29.68 1.50 0.00
CA PRO A 345 30.85 2.37 0.08
C PRO A 345 32.15 1.70 -0.39
N ASP A 346 32.32 0.40 -0.09
CA ASP A 346 33.49 -0.39 -0.48
C ASP A 346 33.58 -0.63 -2.00
N ARG A 347 32.43 -0.64 -2.69
CA ARG A 347 32.36 -0.75 -4.15
C ARG A 347 32.22 0.60 -4.85
N ARG A 348 31.92 1.67 -4.11
CA ARG A 348 31.57 3.02 -4.60
C ARG A 348 30.40 2.99 -5.58
N LEU A 349 29.42 2.12 -5.31
CA LEU A 349 28.22 1.93 -6.13
C LEU A 349 27.00 2.43 -5.39
N GLY A 350 26.16 3.22 -6.05
CA GLY A 350 24.97 3.82 -5.46
C GLY A 350 23.74 3.75 -6.35
N VAL A 351 22.57 3.72 -5.73
CA VAL A 351 21.27 3.75 -6.40
C VAL A 351 20.30 4.64 -5.63
N VAL A 352 19.52 5.41 -6.38
CA VAL A 352 18.34 6.11 -5.87
C VAL A 352 17.15 5.72 -6.74
N ALA A 353 16.05 5.32 -6.11
CA ALA A 353 14.80 5.02 -6.81
C ALA A 353 13.60 5.65 -6.10
N ALA A 354 12.57 6.02 -6.86
CA ALA A 354 11.34 6.61 -6.37
C ALA A 354 10.15 6.14 -7.20
N CYS A 355 9.03 5.86 -6.54
CA CYS A 355 7.76 5.49 -7.15
C CYS A 355 6.62 6.36 -6.61
N SER A 356 5.68 6.77 -7.48
CA SER A 356 4.48 7.54 -7.10
C SER A 356 3.28 6.66 -6.72
N LEU A 357 3.55 5.59 -5.96
CA LEU A 357 2.52 4.74 -5.37
C LEU A 357 2.94 4.36 -3.94
N ASP A 358 2.06 4.62 -2.98
CA ASP A 358 2.25 4.24 -1.58
C ASP A 358 2.25 2.72 -1.40
N GLY A 359 2.95 2.24 -0.36
CA GLY A 359 3.08 0.82 -0.05
C GLY A 359 3.92 0.01 -1.07
N THR A 360 4.66 0.66 -1.99
CA THR A 360 5.51 0.00 -3.00
C THR A 360 6.98 -0.13 -2.59
N ASN A 361 7.30 0.09 -1.31
CA ASN A 361 8.66 -0.03 -0.78
C ASN A 361 9.32 -1.39 -1.09
N GLY A 362 8.54 -2.48 -1.13
CA GLY A 362 9.02 -3.79 -1.53
C GLY A 362 9.56 -3.82 -2.96
N VAL A 363 8.80 -3.23 -3.90
CA VAL A 363 9.19 -3.10 -5.31
C VAL A 363 10.39 -2.20 -5.49
N VAL A 364 10.37 -1.01 -4.89
CA VAL A 364 11.46 -0.03 -5.00
C VAL A 364 12.77 -0.61 -4.46
N ARG A 365 12.72 -1.31 -3.31
CA ARG A 365 13.89 -1.99 -2.74
C ARG A 365 14.37 -3.15 -3.61
N ARG A 366 13.46 -3.99 -4.12
CA ARG A 366 13.81 -5.13 -5.01
C ARG A 366 14.55 -4.65 -6.25
N LEU A 367 14.04 -3.61 -6.92
CA LEU A 367 14.67 -3.04 -8.12
C LEU A 367 16.01 -2.34 -7.79
N SER A 368 16.12 -1.69 -6.63
CA SER A 368 17.36 -1.06 -6.18
C SER A 368 18.45 -2.10 -5.86
N ASP A 369 18.11 -3.15 -5.11
CA ASP A 369 19.03 -4.25 -4.80
C ASP A 369 19.44 -5.00 -6.08
N TYR A 370 18.50 -5.18 -7.03
CA TYR A 370 18.81 -5.75 -8.34
C TYR A 370 19.77 -4.87 -9.15
N ALA A 371 19.58 -3.55 -9.14
CA ALA A 371 20.47 -2.61 -9.80
C ALA A 371 21.91 -2.69 -9.25
N LEU A 372 22.06 -2.71 -7.92
CA LEU A 372 23.37 -2.87 -7.27
C LEU A 372 24.03 -4.21 -7.64
N ARG A 373 23.27 -5.31 -7.66
CA ARG A 373 23.79 -6.63 -8.07
C ARG A 373 24.25 -6.65 -9.52
N LEU A 374 23.52 -6.00 -10.42
CA LEU A 374 23.93 -5.84 -11.82
C LEU A 374 25.23 -5.03 -11.92
N MET A 375 25.35 -3.94 -11.16
CA MET A 375 26.56 -3.11 -11.14
C MET A 375 27.78 -3.85 -10.57
N ILE A 376 27.61 -4.63 -9.50
CA ILE A 376 28.67 -5.51 -8.96
C ILE A 376 29.12 -6.51 -10.02
N ALA A 377 28.17 -7.19 -10.68
CA ALA A 377 28.49 -8.17 -11.71
C ALA A 377 29.24 -7.52 -12.90
N SER A 378 28.84 -6.32 -13.32
CA SER A 378 29.54 -5.54 -14.33
C SER A 378 30.98 -5.18 -13.91
N GLN A 379 31.19 -4.67 -12.68
CA GLN A 379 32.53 -4.35 -12.18
C GLN A 379 33.42 -5.61 -12.07
N ASP A 380 32.83 -6.75 -11.71
CA ASP A 380 33.54 -8.03 -11.58
C ASP A 380 33.76 -8.78 -12.91
N GLY A 381 33.17 -8.31 -14.02
CA GLY A 381 33.18 -9.03 -15.29
C GLY A 381 32.44 -10.37 -15.25
N LYS A 382 31.45 -10.51 -14.36
CA LYS A 382 30.63 -11.72 -14.17
C LYS A 382 29.35 -11.66 -15.00
N PRO A 383 28.71 -12.81 -15.29
CA PRO A 383 27.40 -12.83 -15.93
C PRO A 383 26.37 -12.04 -15.11
N LEU A 384 25.56 -11.22 -15.80
CA LEU A 384 24.52 -10.44 -15.15
C LEU A 384 23.44 -11.35 -14.56
N PRO A 385 23.04 -11.15 -13.28
CA PRO A 385 21.95 -11.90 -12.67
C PRO A 385 20.63 -11.76 -13.45
N LYS A 386 19.81 -12.80 -13.41
CA LYS A 386 18.46 -12.77 -13.97
C LYS A 386 17.53 -11.97 -13.06
N TYR A 387 16.50 -11.38 -13.66
CA TYR A 387 15.34 -10.88 -12.92
C TYR A 387 14.21 -11.89 -13.01
N ASP A 388 13.77 -12.39 -11.86
CA ASP A 388 12.72 -13.40 -11.77
C ASP A 388 11.36 -12.73 -12.00
N LYS A 389 10.52 -13.35 -12.84
CA LYS A 389 9.23 -12.78 -13.28
C LYS A 389 8.09 -13.71 -12.89
N THR A 390 6.90 -13.15 -12.70
CA THR A 390 5.73 -13.94 -12.30
C THR A 390 4.49 -13.66 -13.16
N GLY A 391 3.61 -14.66 -13.26
CA GLY A 391 2.29 -14.59 -13.88
C GLY A 391 1.17 -14.97 -12.92
N PRO A 392 -0.11 -14.93 -13.35
CA PRO A 392 -1.24 -15.33 -12.52
C PRO A 392 -1.12 -16.79 -12.04
N VAL A 393 -1.66 -17.08 -10.85
CA VAL A 393 -1.77 -18.45 -10.36
C VAL A 393 -2.81 -19.19 -11.20
N PRO A 394 -2.51 -20.36 -11.77
CA PRO A 394 -3.51 -21.12 -12.54
C PRO A 394 -4.75 -21.45 -11.69
N SER A 395 -5.96 -21.22 -12.22
CA SER A 395 -7.24 -21.37 -11.49
C SER A 395 -7.43 -22.71 -10.78
N GLY A 396 -7.03 -23.82 -11.42
CA GLY A 396 -7.09 -25.15 -10.80
C GLY A 396 -6.19 -25.29 -9.56
N ARG A 397 -5.09 -24.54 -9.48
CA ARG A 397 -4.21 -24.46 -8.30
C ARG A 397 -4.77 -23.48 -7.27
N ALA A 398 -5.29 -22.34 -7.71
CA ALA A 398 -5.95 -21.36 -6.84
C ALA A 398 -7.09 -22.02 -6.04
N ALA A 399 -7.99 -22.72 -6.72
CA ALA A 399 -9.16 -23.36 -6.12
C ALA A 399 -8.84 -24.35 -4.98
N VAL A 400 -7.71 -25.06 -5.06
CA VAL A 400 -7.28 -25.98 -3.98
C VAL A 400 -6.50 -25.29 -2.87
N MET A 401 -5.95 -24.10 -3.12
CA MET A 401 -5.21 -23.30 -2.13
C MET A 401 -6.13 -22.44 -1.27
N VAL A 402 -7.27 -21.99 -1.80
CA VAL A 402 -8.24 -21.16 -1.05
C VAL A 402 -8.65 -21.85 0.26
N GLY A 403 -8.63 -21.09 1.34
CA GLY A 403 -8.98 -21.56 2.68
C GLY A 403 -8.16 -20.90 3.77
N THR A 404 -8.45 -21.30 5.00
CA THR A 404 -7.74 -20.84 6.20
C THR A 404 -6.86 -21.96 6.73
N PHE A 405 -5.67 -21.62 7.20
CA PHE A 405 -4.69 -22.57 7.70
C PHE A 405 -4.06 -22.07 9.00
N ASP A 406 -4.10 -22.91 10.03
CA ASP A 406 -3.61 -22.61 11.38
C ASP A 406 -2.22 -23.21 11.59
N GLU A 407 -1.35 -22.51 12.33
CA GLU A 407 -0.05 -23.05 12.76
C GLU A 407 -0.29 -24.10 13.87
N PRO A 408 0.16 -25.36 13.73
CA PRO A 408 -0.21 -26.43 14.66
C PRO A 408 0.25 -26.25 16.11
N GLN A 409 1.26 -25.41 16.34
CA GLN A 409 1.92 -25.22 17.65
C GLN A 409 2.00 -23.74 18.03
N GLY A 410 1.16 -22.88 17.44
CA GLY A 410 1.15 -21.45 17.70
C GLY A 410 -0.21 -20.83 17.39
N ASP A 411 -0.32 -19.53 17.61
CA ASP A 411 -1.57 -18.78 17.38
C ASP A 411 -1.59 -18.08 16.01
N ALA A 412 -0.57 -18.31 15.18
CA ALA A 412 -0.52 -17.75 13.84
C ALA A 412 -1.45 -18.52 12.88
N PHE A 413 -2.08 -17.79 11.97
CA PHE A 413 -2.82 -18.37 10.87
C PHE A 413 -2.44 -17.67 9.56
N THR A 414 -2.81 -18.29 8.46
CA THR A 414 -2.76 -17.69 7.13
C THR A 414 -4.07 -17.98 6.40
N ARG A 415 -4.54 -17.02 5.61
CA ARG A 415 -5.78 -17.15 4.84
C ARG A 415 -5.49 -16.89 3.38
N ILE A 416 -5.85 -17.84 2.53
CA ILE A 416 -5.79 -17.70 1.07
C ILE A 416 -7.20 -17.46 0.54
N THR A 417 -7.36 -16.36 -0.18
CA THR A 417 -8.63 -15.95 -0.82
C THR A 417 -8.41 -15.74 -2.31
N GLU A 418 -9.47 -15.92 -3.09
CA GLU A 418 -9.48 -15.63 -4.52
C GLU A 418 -10.60 -14.63 -4.84
N LEU A 419 -10.31 -13.67 -5.73
CA LEU A 419 -11.26 -12.76 -6.33
C LEU A 419 -10.75 -12.38 -7.73
N GLU A 420 -11.62 -12.40 -8.74
CA GLU A 420 -11.27 -12.00 -10.12
C GLU A 420 -10.01 -12.70 -10.65
N GLU A 421 -9.87 -14.00 -10.37
CA GLU A 421 -8.70 -14.83 -10.71
C GLU A 421 -7.39 -14.43 -10.01
N GLU A 422 -7.41 -13.41 -9.15
CA GLU A 422 -6.30 -13.03 -8.31
C GLU A 422 -6.34 -13.77 -6.97
N VAL A 423 -5.18 -14.32 -6.57
CA VAL A 423 -5.03 -15.07 -5.33
C VAL A 423 -4.27 -14.23 -4.33
N PHE A 424 -4.82 -14.10 -3.13
CA PHE A 424 -4.23 -13.34 -2.03
C PHE A 424 -3.98 -14.22 -0.82
N MET A 425 -2.90 -13.94 -0.09
CA MET A 425 -2.58 -14.55 1.18
C MET A 425 -2.48 -13.47 2.26
N GLN A 426 -3.38 -13.48 3.25
CA GLN A 426 -3.19 -12.73 4.48
C GLN A 426 -2.22 -13.49 5.39
N ARG A 427 -1.09 -12.86 5.73
CA ARG A 427 -0.09 -13.45 6.64
C ARG A 427 0.58 -12.38 7.48
N GLY A 428 0.51 -12.55 8.80
CA GLY A 428 1.07 -11.60 9.75
C GLY A 428 0.52 -10.19 9.48
N THR A 429 1.41 -9.23 9.33
CA THR A 429 1.05 -7.82 9.17
C THR A 429 0.47 -7.47 7.80
N PHE A 430 0.67 -8.28 6.76
CA PHE A 430 0.36 -7.87 5.40
C PHE A 430 -0.53 -8.87 4.67
N ARG A 431 -1.22 -8.35 3.64
CA ARG A 431 -1.87 -9.12 2.60
C ARG A 431 -0.98 -9.14 1.38
N TYR A 432 -0.68 -10.33 0.87
CA TYR A 432 0.17 -10.51 -0.30
C TYR A 432 -0.60 -11.04 -1.50
N GLN A 433 -0.34 -10.54 -2.71
CA GLN A 433 -0.74 -11.27 -3.92
C GLN A 433 0.19 -12.48 -4.12
N LEU A 434 -0.41 -13.65 -4.39
CA LEU A 434 0.30 -14.84 -4.81
C LEU A 434 0.35 -14.89 -6.33
N ARG A 435 1.52 -15.19 -6.88
CA ARG A 435 1.76 -15.29 -8.32
C ARG A 435 2.61 -16.53 -8.61
N SER A 436 2.51 -17.05 -9.83
CA SER A 436 3.29 -18.19 -10.30
C SER A 436 4.59 -17.70 -10.91
N ASP A 437 5.73 -18.22 -10.46
CA ASP A 437 7.02 -18.00 -11.09
C ASP A 437 6.98 -18.46 -12.56
N SER A 438 7.60 -17.67 -13.44
CA SER A 438 7.54 -17.91 -14.89
C SER A 438 8.46 -19.02 -15.36
N ASP A 439 9.48 -19.40 -14.58
CA ASP A 439 10.46 -20.41 -14.96
C ASP A 439 10.06 -21.80 -14.50
N ASP A 440 9.70 -21.95 -13.23
CA ASP A 440 9.46 -23.25 -12.60
C ASP A 440 8.01 -23.48 -12.14
N GLY A 441 7.18 -22.43 -12.18
CA GLY A 441 5.79 -22.49 -11.77
C GLY A 441 5.59 -22.59 -10.25
N SER A 442 6.61 -22.35 -9.43
CA SER A 442 6.45 -22.19 -7.98
C SER A 442 5.49 -21.03 -7.68
N ILE A 443 4.71 -21.12 -6.59
CA ILE A 443 3.89 -19.97 -6.17
C ILE A 443 4.68 -19.17 -5.16
N VAL A 444 4.78 -17.87 -5.39
CA VAL A 444 5.49 -16.92 -4.53
C VAL A 444 4.60 -15.73 -4.24
N THR A 445 4.86 -15.02 -3.15
CA THR A 445 4.35 -13.66 -2.98
C THR A 445 5.00 -12.76 -4.03
N ASP A 446 4.23 -11.96 -4.75
CA ASP A 446 4.77 -10.91 -5.64
C ASP A 446 3.73 -9.81 -5.86
N ASP A 447 3.90 -8.70 -5.15
CA ASP A 447 3.01 -7.52 -5.22
C ASP A 447 3.75 -6.21 -4.90
N ALA A 448 3.00 -5.16 -4.55
CA ALA A 448 3.54 -3.87 -4.14
C ALA A 448 4.39 -3.96 -2.85
N VAL A 449 4.02 -4.83 -1.92
CA VAL A 449 4.56 -4.88 -0.56
C VAL A 449 5.74 -5.84 -0.45
N GLY A 450 5.69 -6.99 -1.13
CA GLY A 450 6.68 -8.05 -0.96
C GLY A 450 6.88 -8.94 -2.19
N TYR A 451 8.03 -9.61 -2.21
CA TYR A 451 8.41 -10.56 -3.25
C TYR A 451 9.14 -11.77 -2.65
N GLY A 452 8.92 -12.96 -3.22
CA GLY A 452 9.80 -14.12 -3.10
C GLY A 452 9.53 -15.08 -1.93
N THR A 453 8.48 -14.86 -1.12
CA THR A 453 8.07 -15.86 -0.13
C THR A 453 7.36 -17.00 -0.85
N GLU A 454 7.99 -18.18 -0.91
CA GLU A 454 7.40 -19.37 -1.51
C GLU A 454 6.17 -19.86 -0.71
N VAL A 455 5.14 -20.29 -1.44
CA VAL A 455 3.90 -20.86 -0.90
C VAL A 455 3.57 -22.14 -1.65
N ARG A 456 3.45 -23.27 -0.96
CA ARG A 456 3.09 -24.54 -1.60
C ARG A 456 2.20 -25.41 -0.72
N LEU A 457 1.33 -26.18 -1.35
CA LEU A 457 0.62 -27.27 -0.66
C LEU A 457 1.52 -28.51 -0.66
N ASP A 458 1.76 -29.07 0.53
CA ASP A 458 2.41 -30.38 0.66
C ASP A 458 1.37 -31.49 0.50
N THR A 459 0.19 -31.27 1.09
CA THR A 459 -1.03 -32.07 0.89
C THR A 459 -2.22 -31.12 0.80
N PRO A 460 -3.43 -31.57 0.40
CA PRO A 460 -4.62 -30.71 0.45
C PRO A 460 -4.91 -30.13 1.84
N ALA A 461 -4.44 -30.78 2.91
CA ALA A 461 -4.62 -30.34 4.29
C ALA A 461 -3.45 -29.51 4.84
N GLN A 462 -2.31 -29.42 4.13
CA GLN A 462 -1.09 -28.85 4.67
C GLN A 462 -0.48 -27.83 3.70
N LEU A 463 -0.34 -26.60 4.20
CA LEU A 463 0.28 -25.49 3.48
C LEU A 463 1.65 -25.19 4.07
N ILE A 464 2.63 -24.94 3.21
CA ILE A 464 3.97 -24.51 3.59
C ILE A 464 4.17 -23.10 3.05
N VAL A 465 4.56 -22.18 3.94
CA VAL A 465 4.87 -20.79 3.61
C VAL A 465 6.29 -20.50 4.10
N ALA A 466 7.20 -20.26 3.17
CA ALA A 466 8.64 -20.35 3.40
C ALA A 466 8.99 -21.68 4.11
N GLU A 467 9.48 -21.62 5.35
CA GLU A 467 9.85 -22.79 6.15
C GLU A 467 8.76 -23.22 7.15
N LYS A 468 7.68 -22.44 7.26
CA LYS A 468 6.60 -22.69 8.24
C LYS A 468 5.51 -23.57 7.64
N THR A 469 5.00 -24.48 8.47
CA THR A 469 3.94 -25.42 8.12
C THR A 469 2.63 -25.07 8.82
N TYR A 470 1.54 -25.04 8.05
CA TYR A 470 0.19 -24.76 8.52
C TYR A 470 -0.75 -25.92 8.15
N GLN A 471 -1.79 -26.12 8.96
CA GLN A 471 -2.82 -27.13 8.75
C GLN A 471 -4.14 -26.46 8.41
N ARG A 472 -4.86 -27.00 7.43
CA ARG A 472 -6.13 -26.43 6.97
C ARG A 472 -7.16 -26.48 8.10
N ALA A 473 -7.71 -25.31 8.43
CA ALA A 473 -8.81 -25.15 9.35
C ALA A 473 -10.12 -25.70 8.75
N PRO A 474 -11.06 -26.18 9.59
CA PRO A 474 -12.40 -26.52 9.13
C PRO A 474 -13.09 -25.32 8.45
N ASP A 475 -13.74 -25.56 7.32
CA ASP A 475 -14.53 -24.54 6.61
C ASP A 475 -15.91 -24.37 7.27
N GLN A 476 -15.91 -23.78 8.47
CA GLN A 476 -17.08 -23.51 9.30
C GLN A 476 -17.14 -22.03 9.66
N PRO A 477 -18.34 -21.47 9.89
CA PRO A 477 -18.47 -20.07 10.28
C PRO A 477 -17.79 -19.81 11.64
N PRO A 478 -16.99 -18.74 11.76
CA PRO A 478 -16.42 -18.32 13.04
C PRO A 478 -17.48 -18.09 14.13
N ALA A 479 -17.06 -18.17 15.39
CA ALA A 479 -17.92 -17.89 16.53
C ALA A 479 -18.39 -16.44 16.56
N GLU A 480 -19.49 -16.20 17.28
CA GLU A 480 -19.92 -14.84 17.60
C GLU A 480 -18.92 -14.13 18.51
N ILE A 481 -18.80 -12.81 18.34
CA ILE A 481 -17.90 -11.99 19.15
C ILE A 481 -18.46 -11.77 20.57
N PRO A 482 -17.58 -11.52 21.56
CA PRO A 482 -18.02 -11.01 22.85
C PRO A 482 -18.76 -9.68 22.73
N GLU A 483 -19.83 -9.51 23.51
CA GLU A 483 -20.70 -8.31 23.45
C GLU A 483 -19.93 -6.99 23.63
N HIS A 484 -18.95 -6.97 24.54
CA HIS A 484 -18.16 -5.78 24.85
C HIS A 484 -17.27 -5.30 23.68
N TRP A 485 -16.98 -6.16 22.69
CA TRP A 485 -16.25 -5.79 21.48
C TRP A 485 -17.11 -5.08 20.43
N ARG A 486 -18.45 -5.25 20.45
CA ARG A 486 -19.33 -4.62 19.43
C ARG A 486 -19.13 -3.11 19.36
N GLY A 487 -19.00 -2.47 20.51
CA GLY A 487 -18.76 -1.02 20.60
C GLY A 487 -17.35 -0.57 20.22
N LEU A 488 -16.39 -1.49 20.07
CA LEU A 488 -15.01 -1.20 19.66
C LEU A 488 -14.79 -1.39 18.16
N ILE A 489 -15.43 -2.40 17.57
CA ILE A 489 -15.32 -2.69 16.14
C ILE A 489 -15.89 -1.50 15.34
N GLY A 490 -15.17 -1.08 14.32
CA GLY A 490 -15.54 0.06 13.49
C GLY A 490 -14.35 0.76 12.86
N GLU A 491 -14.65 1.91 12.25
CA GLU A 491 -13.69 2.76 11.55
C GLU A 491 -13.42 4.03 12.35
N TYR A 492 -12.17 4.47 12.36
CA TYR A 492 -11.71 5.64 13.10
C TYR A 492 -10.74 6.48 12.23
N GLY A 493 -10.66 7.78 12.50
CA GLY A 493 -9.74 8.71 11.84
C GLY A 493 -10.25 9.30 10.53
N TRP A 494 -9.33 9.56 9.61
CA TRP A 494 -9.54 10.39 8.43
C TRP A 494 -9.86 9.57 7.17
N ASP A 495 -10.52 10.19 6.19
CA ASP A 495 -10.90 9.53 4.92
C ASP A 495 -9.69 9.04 4.12
N HIS A 496 -8.56 9.76 4.21
CA HIS A 496 -7.34 9.42 3.50
C HIS A 496 -6.50 8.36 4.22
N ASN A 497 -6.80 8.04 5.48
CA ASN A 497 -6.08 7.04 6.27
C ASN A 497 -6.94 6.53 7.43
N VAL A 498 -7.75 5.52 7.14
CA VAL A 498 -8.72 4.95 8.09
C VAL A 498 -8.04 3.89 8.97
N LEU A 499 -8.22 4.01 10.29
CA LEU A 499 -7.94 2.94 11.24
C LEU A 499 -9.17 2.04 11.36
N TYR A 500 -9.05 0.77 10.99
CA TYR A 500 -10.09 -0.22 11.25
C TYR A 500 -9.74 -0.99 12.51
N ILE A 501 -10.71 -1.05 13.43
CA ILE A 501 -10.73 -2.03 14.51
C ILE A 501 -11.75 -3.09 14.11
N LEU A 502 -11.29 -4.33 13.98
CA LEU A 502 -12.07 -5.44 13.46
C LEU A 502 -11.75 -6.71 14.25
N GLU A 503 -12.67 -7.67 14.23
CA GLU A 503 -12.38 -9.00 14.80
C GLU A 503 -11.90 -9.92 13.68
N ASP A 504 -10.81 -10.66 13.94
CA ASP A 504 -10.36 -11.76 13.09
C ASP A 504 -9.82 -12.91 13.94
N HIS A 505 -10.26 -14.14 13.67
CA HIS A 505 -9.80 -15.34 14.37
C HIS A 505 -9.93 -15.28 15.91
N GLY A 506 -11.00 -14.68 16.42
CA GLY A 506 -11.26 -14.60 17.86
C GLY A 506 -10.39 -13.57 18.59
N GLN A 507 -9.80 -12.62 17.85
CA GLN A 507 -8.97 -11.54 18.39
C GLN A 507 -9.31 -10.22 17.69
N LEU A 508 -9.14 -9.08 18.38
CA LEU A 508 -9.23 -7.78 17.73
C LEU A 508 -7.94 -7.48 16.95
N TYR A 509 -8.09 -6.86 15.80
CA TYR A 509 -7.01 -6.40 14.93
C TYR A 509 -7.14 -4.91 14.68
N ALA A 510 -5.99 -4.24 14.54
CA ALA A 510 -5.88 -2.90 13.99
C ALA A 510 -5.34 -2.99 12.56
N LEU A 511 -6.13 -2.55 11.57
CA LEU A 511 -5.65 -2.25 10.23
C LEU A 511 -5.40 -0.74 10.13
N ILE A 512 -4.12 -0.36 10.04
CA ILE A 512 -3.66 1.04 10.07
C ILE A 512 -2.75 1.33 8.87
N GLU A 513 -2.77 2.57 8.37
CA GLU A 513 -2.05 2.99 7.15
C GLU A 513 -2.38 2.11 5.93
N TRP A 514 -3.62 1.61 5.82
CA TRP A 514 -4.13 0.76 4.72
C TRP A 514 -3.49 -0.62 4.53
N PHE A 515 -2.34 -0.92 5.11
CA PHE A 515 -1.65 -2.19 4.86
C PHE A 515 -1.09 -2.87 6.10
N TYR A 516 -0.99 -2.20 7.26
CA TYR A 516 -0.52 -2.87 8.47
C TYR A 516 -1.66 -3.48 9.29
N TYR A 517 -1.71 -4.80 9.32
CA TYR A 517 -2.73 -5.61 9.98
C TYR A 517 -2.18 -6.25 11.27
N TYR A 518 -2.37 -5.59 12.41
CA TYR A 518 -1.79 -6.01 13.68
C TYR A 518 -2.79 -6.72 14.59
N PRO A 519 -2.47 -7.92 15.11
CA PRO A 519 -3.23 -8.53 16.19
C PRO A 519 -3.08 -7.68 17.46
N LEU A 520 -4.17 -7.50 18.21
CA LEU A 520 -4.18 -6.72 19.44
C LEU A 520 -4.31 -7.63 20.66
N THR A 521 -3.42 -7.46 21.62
CA THR A 521 -3.50 -8.16 22.91
C THR A 521 -4.35 -7.34 23.87
N GLN A 522 -5.41 -7.92 24.41
CA GLN A 522 -6.26 -7.24 25.38
C GLN A 522 -5.57 -7.12 26.74
N VAL A 523 -5.53 -5.90 27.30
CA VAL A 523 -5.03 -5.63 28.66
C VAL A 523 -6.20 -5.50 29.64
N ASP A 524 -7.23 -4.73 29.25
CA ASP A 524 -8.51 -4.60 29.94
C ASP A 524 -9.65 -4.34 28.94
N ASP A 525 -10.83 -3.93 29.40
CA ASP A 525 -12.03 -3.75 28.54
C ASP A 525 -11.87 -2.65 27.47
N ASP A 526 -10.96 -1.70 27.68
CA ASP A 526 -10.74 -0.52 26.85
C ASP A 526 -9.28 -0.32 26.41
N THR A 527 -8.35 -1.14 26.91
CA THR A 527 -6.92 -1.02 26.65
C THR A 527 -6.38 -2.26 25.97
N TYR A 528 -5.64 -2.06 24.89
CA TYR A 528 -5.04 -3.10 24.06
C TYR A 528 -3.59 -2.73 23.72
N GLU A 529 -2.77 -3.74 23.42
CA GLU A 529 -1.38 -3.58 23.02
C GLU A 529 -1.17 -4.02 21.57
N PHE A 530 -0.34 -3.27 20.84
CA PHE A 530 0.22 -3.74 19.58
C PHE A 530 1.21 -4.88 19.85
N PRO A 531 1.51 -5.73 18.84
CA PRO A 531 2.48 -6.80 19.02
C PRO A 531 3.90 -6.25 19.22
N ASP A 532 4.83 -7.09 19.68
CA ASP A 532 6.20 -6.71 19.98
C ASP A 532 7.11 -6.48 18.74
N TYR A 533 6.51 -6.53 17.55
CA TYR A 533 7.10 -6.31 16.24
C TYR A 533 6.36 -5.24 15.41
N GLY A 534 6.90 -4.90 14.24
CA GLY A 534 6.30 -3.92 13.35
C GLY A 534 6.62 -2.48 13.79
N LEU A 535 5.79 -1.52 13.39
CA LEU A 535 6.08 -0.10 13.62
C LEU A 535 5.68 0.39 15.00
N TYR A 536 4.60 -0.17 15.55
CA TYR A 536 3.94 0.30 16.77
C TYR A 536 4.30 -0.53 18.01
N HIS A 537 5.36 -1.35 17.93
CA HIS A 537 5.75 -2.20 19.05
C HIS A 537 6.01 -1.39 20.34
N GLY A 538 5.55 -1.93 21.47
CA GLY A 538 5.64 -1.30 22.79
C GLY A 538 4.59 -0.22 23.07
N GLU A 539 3.76 0.13 22.08
CA GLU A 539 2.66 1.09 22.23
C GLU A 539 1.31 0.35 22.25
N GLY A 540 0.25 1.07 22.63
CA GLY A 540 -1.08 0.48 22.78
C GLY A 540 -2.19 1.33 22.18
N LEU A 541 -3.41 0.84 22.37
CA LEU A 541 -4.67 1.49 22.02
C LEU A 541 -5.51 1.65 23.27
N LYS A 542 -6.12 2.83 23.42
CA LYS A 542 -7.07 3.12 24.50
C LYS A 542 -8.38 3.66 23.95
N PHE A 543 -9.45 2.92 24.17
CA PHE A 543 -10.79 3.27 23.72
C PHE A 543 -11.51 4.17 24.72
N HIS A 544 -12.35 5.06 24.19
CA HIS A 544 -13.16 5.96 24.99
C HIS A 544 -14.62 5.87 24.56
N ARG A 545 -15.46 5.29 25.42
CA ARG A 545 -16.86 4.98 25.09
C ARG A 545 -17.85 6.03 25.56
N ASP A 546 -18.98 6.09 24.87
CA ASP A 546 -20.18 6.76 25.35
C ASP A 546 -20.95 5.89 26.35
N ALA A 547 -22.10 6.39 26.82
CA ALA A 547 -22.96 5.68 27.76
C ALA A 547 -23.62 4.43 27.18
N ALA A 548 -23.64 4.27 25.86
CA ALA A 548 -24.16 3.08 25.18
C ALA A 548 -23.08 2.00 25.00
N GLY A 549 -21.84 2.26 25.44
CA GLY A 549 -20.72 1.34 25.29
C GLY A 549 -20.06 1.38 23.90
N THR A 550 -20.44 2.35 23.05
CA THR A 550 -19.80 2.56 21.74
C THR A 550 -18.61 3.50 21.89
N ALA A 551 -17.44 3.09 21.41
CA ALA A 551 -16.25 3.91 21.40
C ALA A 551 -16.47 5.16 20.53
N THR A 552 -16.36 6.35 21.11
CA THR A 552 -16.41 7.63 20.39
C THR A 552 -15.09 7.96 19.70
N HIS A 553 -13.99 7.43 20.23
CA HIS A 553 -12.65 7.55 19.67
C HIS A 553 -11.73 6.50 20.30
N VAL A 554 -10.56 6.32 19.69
CA VAL A 554 -9.44 5.53 20.21
C VAL A 554 -8.16 6.36 20.14
N VAL A 555 -7.33 6.27 21.17
CA VAL A 555 -5.96 6.79 21.12
C VAL A 555 -5.05 5.60 20.83
N ALA A 556 -4.46 5.54 19.65
CA ALA A 556 -3.55 4.48 19.21
C ALA A 556 -2.15 5.05 19.02
N ALA A 557 -1.17 4.56 19.78
CA ALA A 557 0.21 5.04 19.77
C ALA A 557 0.31 6.58 19.85
N GLU A 558 -0.30 7.15 20.89
CA GLU A 558 -0.39 8.60 21.15
C GLU A 558 -1.20 9.44 20.14
N VAL A 559 -1.74 8.84 19.08
CA VAL A 559 -2.55 9.53 18.08
C VAL A 559 -4.03 9.27 18.34
N ARG A 560 -4.83 10.34 18.38
CA ARG A 560 -6.29 10.28 18.52
C ARG A 560 -6.95 10.01 17.17
N PHE A 561 -7.74 8.95 17.09
CA PHE A 561 -8.60 8.63 15.95
C PHE A 561 -10.07 8.69 16.39
N ASP A 562 -10.82 9.69 15.90
CA ASP A 562 -12.25 9.83 16.17
C ASP A 562 -13.06 8.76 15.40
N ARG A 563 -14.11 8.20 16.02
CA ARG A 563 -14.96 7.21 15.34
C ARG A 563 -15.64 7.85 14.14
N ARG A 564 -15.62 7.13 13.02
CA ARG A 564 -16.28 7.50 11.77
C ARG A 564 -17.71 6.98 11.75
N GLU A 565 -18.61 7.76 11.18
CA GLU A 565 -19.96 7.31 10.85
C GLU A 565 -19.98 6.84 9.38
N VAL A 566 -19.93 5.52 9.17
CA VAL A 566 -19.86 4.93 7.83
C VAL A 566 -21.06 4.01 7.60
N GLY A 567 -21.79 4.29 6.52
CA GLY A 567 -22.97 3.52 6.16
C GLY A 567 -24.13 3.74 7.14
N THR A 568 -24.84 2.67 7.44
CA THR A 568 -26.03 2.67 8.29
C THR A 568 -25.76 2.09 9.69
N ARG A 569 -26.58 2.48 10.67
CA ARG A 569 -26.54 1.94 12.04
C ARG A 569 -27.68 0.96 12.27
N ASN A 570 -27.42 -0.11 13.03
CA ASN A 570 -28.45 -0.98 13.62
C ASN A 570 -29.50 -1.54 12.62
N GLY A 571 -29.07 -1.90 11.41
CA GLY A 571 -29.95 -2.48 10.39
C GLY A 571 -30.90 -1.50 9.69
N GLU A 572 -30.71 -0.19 9.90
CA GLU A 572 -31.39 0.84 9.11
C GLU A 572 -31.03 0.68 7.62
N THR A 573 -31.99 0.98 6.74
CA THR A 573 -31.72 1.01 5.31
C THR A 573 -31.21 2.39 4.94
N PHE A 574 -30.13 2.43 4.16
CA PHE A 574 -29.54 3.66 3.66
C PHE A 574 -30.60 4.47 2.90
N LYS A 575 -30.52 5.80 2.93
CA LYS A 575 -31.47 6.68 2.24
C LYS A 575 -30.73 7.83 1.56
N ILE A 576 -31.05 8.07 0.29
CA ILE A 576 -30.73 9.32 -0.38
C ILE A 576 -31.88 10.31 -0.23
N THR A 577 -31.59 11.59 -0.45
CA THR A 577 -32.62 12.56 -0.83
C THR A 577 -32.68 12.59 -2.36
N PRO A 578 -33.80 12.14 -2.99
CA PRO A 578 -33.94 12.21 -4.44
C PRO A 578 -33.78 13.65 -4.95
N VAL A 579 -33.08 13.83 -6.07
CA VAL A 579 -32.87 15.17 -6.67
C VAL A 579 -34.16 15.76 -7.26
N GLU A 580 -35.13 14.91 -7.60
CA GLU A 580 -36.46 15.26 -8.11
C GLU A 580 -37.53 14.38 -7.45
N PRO A 581 -38.81 14.82 -7.41
CA PRO A 581 -39.91 14.00 -6.91
C PRO A 581 -40.04 12.68 -7.68
N ILE A 582 -40.17 11.57 -6.96
CA ILE A 582 -40.20 10.23 -7.55
C ILE A 582 -41.39 10.06 -8.52
N ASP A 583 -42.52 10.74 -8.29
CA ASP A 583 -43.68 10.64 -9.16
C ASP A 583 -43.42 11.28 -10.53
N ASP A 584 -42.76 12.44 -10.57
CA ASP A 584 -42.37 13.12 -11.81
C ASP A 584 -41.34 12.28 -12.58
N LEU A 585 -40.35 11.72 -11.88
CA LEU A 585 -39.38 10.79 -12.45
C LEU A 585 -40.04 9.53 -13.02
N ARG A 586 -41.11 9.03 -12.39
CA ARG A 586 -41.86 7.86 -12.86
C ARG A 586 -42.57 8.14 -14.17
N GLU A 587 -43.24 9.29 -14.27
CA GLU A 587 -43.92 9.73 -15.49
C GLU A 587 -42.92 9.84 -16.64
N ALA A 588 -41.82 10.58 -16.42
CA ALA A 588 -40.77 10.75 -17.43
C ALA A 588 -40.11 9.43 -17.85
N ALA A 589 -39.87 8.51 -16.92
CA ALA A 589 -39.26 7.22 -17.22
C ALA A 589 -40.18 6.26 -18.00
N LEU A 590 -41.50 6.33 -17.77
CA LEU A 590 -42.49 5.52 -18.50
C LEU A 590 -42.72 6.02 -19.93
N GLU A 591 -42.52 7.31 -20.20
CA GLU A 591 -42.53 7.88 -21.55
C GLU A 591 -41.25 7.58 -22.34
N ALA A 592 -40.14 7.32 -21.64
CA ALA A 592 -38.86 6.99 -22.25
C ALA A 592 -38.80 5.55 -22.77
N SER A 593 -37.84 5.29 -23.65
CA SER A 593 -37.55 3.95 -24.18
C SER A 593 -36.10 3.56 -23.93
N PRO A 594 -35.81 2.26 -23.72
CA PRO A 594 -34.45 1.78 -23.61
C PRO A 594 -33.59 2.15 -24.82
N PRO A 595 -32.26 2.29 -24.66
CA PRO A 595 -31.37 2.52 -25.77
C PRO A 595 -31.50 1.36 -26.80
N PRO A 596 -31.49 1.66 -28.11
CA PRO A 596 -31.62 0.63 -29.13
C PRO A 596 -30.36 -0.25 -29.17
N GLU A 597 -30.55 -1.57 -29.16
CA GLU A 597 -29.47 -2.54 -29.26
C GLU A 597 -29.64 -3.39 -30.53
N PRO A 598 -29.06 -2.99 -31.67
CA PRO A 598 -29.03 -3.83 -32.85
C PRO A 598 -28.12 -5.04 -32.62
N GLY A 599 -28.56 -6.22 -33.03
CA GLY A 599 -27.78 -7.46 -32.90
C GLY A 599 -28.66 -8.69 -32.74
N ASP A 600 -28.05 -9.86 -32.84
CA ASP A 600 -28.72 -11.14 -32.64
C ASP A 600 -28.70 -11.51 -31.15
N TYR A 601 -29.79 -11.21 -30.44
CA TYR A 601 -29.98 -11.54 -29.03
C TYR A 601 -30.90 -12.75 -28.88
N ARG A 602 -30.76 -13.46 -27.74
CA ARG A 602 -31.71 -14.50 -27.36
C ARG A 602 -33.08 -13.91 -27.03
N GLU A 603 -34.13 -14.64 -27.36
CA GLU A 603 -35.47 -14.31 -26.89
C GLU A 603 -35.53 -14.41 -25.35
N PRO A 604 -36.12 -13.42 -24.66
CA PRO A 604 -36.26 -13.47 -23.20
C PRO A 604 -37.16 -14.63 -22.75
N ASP A 605 -36.71 -15.36 -21.72
CA ASP A 605 -37.45 -16.41 -21.02
C ASP A 605 -37.36 -16.13 -19.52
N LEU A 606 -38.07 -15.07 -19.10
CA LEU A 606 -38.11 -14.64 -17.70
C LEU A 606 -39.05 -15.55 -16.90
N VAL A 607 -38.50 -16.18 -15.87
CA VAL A 607 -39.21 -17.10 -14.98
C VAL A 607 -39.15 -16.62 -13.54
N ASP A 608 -40.21 -16.86 -12.79
CA ASP A 608 -40.27 -16.55 -11.36
C ASP A 608 -39.48 -17.60 -10.55
N LEU A 609 -38.51 -17.13 -9.78
CA LEU A 609 -37.65 -17.97 -8.94
C LEU A 609 -38.45 -18.85 -7.97
N THR A 610 -39.50 -18.33 -7.36
CA THR A 610 -40.30 -19.05 -6.35
C THR A 610 -41.12 -20.20 -6.96
N THR A 611 -41.34 -20.17 -8.28
CA THR A 611 -42.00 -21.27 -9.00
C THR A 611 -41.03 -22.41 -9.32
N LEU A 612 -39.73 -22.14 -9.35
CA LEU A 612 -38.68 -23.14 -9.57
C LEU A 612 -38.19 -23.75 -8.26
N ASP A 613 -37.97 -22.92 -7.23
CA ASP A 613 -37.63 -23.37 -5.87
C ASP A 613 -38.35 -22.49 -4.83
N PRO A 614 -39.41 -22.99 -4.17
CA PRO A 614 -40.18 -22.23 -3.19
C PRO A 614 -39.42 -21.98 -1.88
N SER A 615 -38.23 -22.55 -1.69
CA SER A 615 -37.37 -22.27 -0.53
C SER A 615 -36.46 -21.05 -0.71
N ILE A 616 -36.44 -20.43 -1.90
CA ILE A 616 -35.81 -19.12 -2.08
C ILE A 616 -36.74 -18.08 -1.45
N HIS A 617 -36.26 -17.38 -0.42
CA HIS A 617 -37.01 -16.32 0.23
C HIS A 617 -36.89 -15.03 -0.57
N LEU A 618 -37.94 -14.21 -0.53
CA LEU A 618 -37.98 -12.92 -1.18
C LEU A 618 -38.17 -11.81 -0.15
N ASP A 619 -37.32 -10.81 -0.23
CA ASP A 619 -37.46 -9.51 0.44
C ASP A 619 -37.24 -8.43 -0.62
N ILE A 620 -38.20 -8.30 -1.54
CA ILE A 620 -38.07 -7.44 -2.71
C ILE A 620 -38.18 -5.97 -2.30
N ARG A 621 -37.02 -5.34 -2.09
CA ARG A 621 -36.89 -4.02 -1.43
C ARG A 621 -37.60 -2.91 -2.19
N TYR A 622 -37.56 -2.97 -3.53
CA TYR A 622 -38.20 -2.00 -4.40
C TYR A 622 -39.73 -2.21 -4.59
N ALA A 623 -40.30 -3.26 -4.00
CA ALA A 623 -41.76 -3.40 -3.84
C ALA A 623 -42.28 -2.74 -2.54
N THR A 624 -41.40 -2.16 -1.74
CA THR A 624 -41.71 -1.49 -0.46
C THR A 624 -41.02 -0.12 -0.41
N THR A 625 -41.22 0.65 0.67
CA THR A 625 -40.45 1.88 0.93
C THR A 625 -39.09 1.60 1.57
N ASN A 626 -38.74 0.33 1.79
CA ASN A 626 -37.53 -0.10 2.48
C ASN A 626 -36.33 -0.24 1.53
N ASN A 627 -36.00 0.82 0.80
CA ASN A 627 -34.88 0.89 -0.16
C ASN A 627 -34.23 2.28 -0.14
N PHE A 628 -33.13 2.48 -0.87
CA PHE A 628 -32.37 3.74 -0.83
C PHE A 628 -33.15 5.01 -1.20
N THR A 629 -34.22 4.92 -1.98
CA THR A 629 -35.03 6.10 -2.36
C THR A 629 -36.21 6.37 -1.43
N GLY A 630 -36.63 5.37 -0.64
CA GLY A 630 -37.84 5.45 0.18
C GLY A 630 -39.17 5.29 -0.59
N ALA A 631 -39.15 4.95 -1.88
CA ALA A 631 -40.34 4.86 -2.72
C ALA A 631 -40.61 3.43 -3.23
N VAL A 632 -41.84 3.18 -3.69
CA VAL A 632 -42.25 1.89 -4.29
C VAL A 632 -42.13 1.95 -5.81
N PHE A 633 -41.46 0.96 -6.41
CA PHE A 633 -41.22 0.84 -7.86
C PHE A 633 -41.89 -0.39 -8.46
N TYR A 634 -41.99 -1.48 -7.71
CA TYR A 634 -42.65 -2.70 -8.15
C TYR A 634 -44.02 -2.84 -7.49
N LYS A 635 -45.03 -3.26 -8.26
CA LYS A 635 -46.38 -3.50 -7.74
C LYS A 635 -46.55 -4.85 -7.07
N GLN A 636 -45.64 -5.80 -7.34
CA GLN A 636 -45.65 -7.12 -6.75
C GLN A 636 -44.23 -7.52 -6.29
N PRO A 637 -44.07 -8.13 -5.10
CA PRO A 637 -42.78 -8.54 -4.56
C PRO A 637 -42.37 -9.89 -5.15
N ARG A 638 -42.01 -9.90 -6.44
CA ARG A 638 -41.57 -11.11 -7.16
C ARG A 638 -40.19 -10.91 -7.75
N ALA A 639 -39.49 -12.02 -8.00
CA ALA A 639 -38.17 -12.02 -8.60
C ALA A 639 -38.17 -12.87 -9.87
N PHE A 640 -37.92 -12.23 -11.01
CA PHE A 640 -37.81 -12.89 -12.30
C PHE A 640 -36.36 -12.92 -12.76
N MET A 641 -35.94 -13.99 -13.42
CA MET A 641 -34.63 -14.10 -14.06
C MET A 641 -34.75 -14.86 -15.38
N GLN A 642 -33.78 -14.70 -16.28
CA GLN A 642 -33.68 -15.58 -17.45
C GLN A 642 -33.54 -17.02 -16.99
N ARG A 643 -34.27 -17.97 -17.59
CA ARG A 643 -34.31 -19.37 -17.16
C ARG A 643 -32.93 -19.97 -16.84
N PRO A 644 -31.87 -19.83 -17.67
CA PRO A 644 -30.56 -20.39 -17.34
C PRO A 644 -29.95 -19.81 -16.06
N ALA A 645 -30.11 -18.49 -15.85
CA ALA A 645 -29.64 -17.82 -14.63
C ALA A 645 -30.48 -18.22 -13.41
N ALA A 646 -31.80 -18.35 -13.58
CA ALA A 646 -32.72 -18.82 -12.55
C ALA A 646 -32.39 -20.24 -12.09
N GLU A 647 -32.16 -21.16 -13.04
CA GLU A 647 -31.77 -22.54 -12.75
C GLU A 647 -30.38 -22.62 -12.09
N ALA A 648 -29.46 -21.73 -12.46
CA ALA A 648 -28.17 -21.60 -11.77
C ALA A 648 -28.33 -21.16 -10.31
N LEU A 649 -29.19 -20.16 -10.06
CA LEU A 649 -29.50 -19.71 -8.70
C LEU A 649 -30.13 -20.82 -7.85
N VAL A 650 -31.02 -21.63 -8.43
CA VAL A 650 -31.62 -22.80 -7.75
C VAL A 650 -30.55 -23.81 -7.34
N ARG A 651 -29.54 -24.06 -8.18
CA ARG A 651 -28.41 -24.95 -7.83
C ARG A 651 -27.55 -24.33 -6.72
N ALA A 652 -27.29 -23.03 -6.76
CA ALA A 652 -26.58 -22.31 -5.69
C ALA A 652 -27.33 -22.43 -4.35
N ASN A 653 -28.64 -22.17 -4.34
CA ASN A 653 -29.50 -22.33 -3.16
C ASN A 653 -29.47 -23.78 -2.62
N ALA A 654 -29.52 -24.78 -3.51
CA ALA A 654 -29.47 -26.18 -3.12
C ALA A 654 -28.15 -26.57 -2.42
N ARG A 655 -27.02 -25.97 -2.83
CA ARG A 655 -25.72 -26.19 -2.16
C ARG A 655 -25.70 -25.63 -0.74
N LEU A 656 -26.28 -24.45 -0.53
CA LEU A 656 -26.34 -23.78 0.77
C LEU A 656 -27.19 -24.54 1.81
N LYS A 657 -28.22 -25.26 1.36
CA LYS A 657 -29.08 -26.07 2.25
C LYS A 657 -28.29 -27.08 3.07
N SER A 658 -27.22 -27.65 2.50
CA SER A 658 -26.33 -28.58 3.21
C SER A 658 -25.57 -27.95 4.39
N ARG A 659 -25.52 -26.61 4.42
CA ARG A 659 -24.90 -25.79 5.46
C ARG A 659 -25.92 -25.11 6.39
N GLY A 660 -27.21 -25.47 6.29
CA GLY A 660 -28.26 -24.83 7.08
C GLY A 660 -28.65 -23.44 6.60
N LEU A 661 -28.31 -23.08 5.36
CA LEU A 661 -28.52 -21.73 4.81
C LEU A 661 -29.42 -21.77 3.57
N GLY A 662 -30.11 -20.66 3.31
CA GLY A 662 -30.84 -20.42 2.07
C GLY A 662 -30.57 -19.03 1.49
N LEU A 663 -31.05 -18.78 0.27
CA LEU A 663 -30.94 -17.49 -0.40
C LEU A 663 -32.16 -16.60 -0.14
N LEU A 664 -31.90 -15.35 0.23
CA LEU A 664 -32.89 -14.27 0.34
C LEU A 664 -32.63 -13.24 -0.76
N VAL A 665 -33.58 -13.09 -1.70
CA VAL A 665 -33.44 -12.21 -2.86
C VAL A 665 -34.04 -10.83 -2.57
N HIS A 666 -33.24 -9.78 -2.81
CA HIS A 666 -33.62 -8.38 -2.68
C HIS A 666 -34.05 -7.73 -4.00
N ASP A 667 -33.40 -8.09 -5.10
CA ASP A 667 -33.80 -7.69 -6.45
C ASP A 667 -33.30 -8.71 -7.49
N ALA A 668 -33.95 -8.74 -8.66
CA ALA A 668 -33.56 -9.61 -9.77
C ALA A 668 -33.78 -8.87 -11.10
N TYR A 669 -34.66 -9.34 -11.99
CA TYR A 669 -35.04 -8.55 -13.16
C TYR A 669 -35.63 -7.20 -12.74
N ARG A 670 -34.98 -6.12 -13.17
CA ARG A 670 -35.41 -4.73 -12.98
C ARG A 670 -35.85 -4.19 -14.34
N PRO A 671 -37.05 -3.66 -14.54
CA PRO A 671 -37.40 -3.00 -15.80
C PRO A 671 -36.50 -1.78 -16.06
N TRP A 672 -36.10 -1.54 -17.31
CA TRP A 672 -35.20 -0.43 -17.64
C TRP A 672 -35.69 0.95 -17.16
N HIS A 673 -36.99 1.24 -17.23
CA HIS A 673 -37.52 2.51 -16.72
C HIS A 673 -37.26 2.71 -15.22
N VAL A 674 -37.19 1.63 -14.42
CA VAL A 674 -36.82 1.72 -13.00
C VAL A 674 -35.34 2.06 -12.83
N THR A 675 -34.44 1.48 -13.64
CA THR A 675 -33.02 1.90 -13.69
C THR A 675 -32.90 3.39 -14.02
N LYS A 676 -33.68 3.87 -14.99
CA LYS A 676 -33.73 5.30 -15.32
C LYS A 676 -34.17 6.15 -14.12
N MET A 677 -35.24 5.74 -13.42
CA MET A 677 -35.67 6.43 -12.19
C MET A 677 -34.58 6.44 -11.12
N PHE A 678 -33.88 5.33 -10.90
CA PHE A 678 -32.77 5.27 -9.92
C PHE A 678 -31.67 6.25 -10.28
N TRP A 679 -31.24 6.23 -11.54
CA TRP A 679 -30.21 7.14 -12.03
C TRP A 679 -30.63 8.61 -11.92
N ASP A 680 -31.85 8.94 -12.34
CA ASP A 680 -32.34 10.31 -12.35
C ASP A 680 -32.62 10.81 -10.92
N ALA A 681 -33.01 9.94 -9.99
CA ALA A 681 -33.21 10.29 -8.58
C ALA A 681 -31.89 10.51 -7.81
N THR A 682 -30.80 9.86 -8.23
CA THR A 682 -29.57 9.77 -7.45
C THR A 682 -28.64 10.99 -7.63
N PRO A 683 -28.23 11.66 -6.54
CA PRO A 683 -27.24 12.74 -6.59
C PRO A 683 -25.93 12.31 -7.25
N GLY A 684 -25.24 13.26 -7.91
CA GLY A 684 -24.05 12.98 -8.71
C GLY A 684 -22.96 12.15 -8.01
N GLN A 685 -22.68 12.45 -6.74
CA GLN A 685 -21.65 11.76 -5.94
C GLN A 685 -21.95 10.29 -5.63
N PHE A 686 -23.20 9.84 -5.83
CA PHE A 686 -23.63 8.46 -5.58
C PHE A 686 -23.90 7.68 -6.87
N LYS A 687 -23.61 8.26 -8.04
CA LYS A 687 -23.89 7.63 -9.32
C LYS A 687 -23.07 6.37 -9.59
N ASP A 688 -22.00 6.14 -8.84
CA ASP A 688 -21.20 4.91 -8.94
C ASP A 688 -21.96 3.67 -8.42
N PHE A 689 -22.97 3.85 -7.55
CA PHE A 689 -23.81 2.77 -7.01
C PHE A 689 -25.11 2.56 -7.81
N VAL A 690 -25.32 3.27 -8.92
CA VAL A 690 -26.52 3.11 -9.76
C VAL A 690 -26.16 3.02 -11.23
N ALA A 691 -26.72 2.02 -11.92
CA ALA A 691 -26.42 1.80 -13.33
C ALA A 691 -26.88 2.98 -14.22
N ASN A 692 -26.01 3.42 -15.13
CA ASN A 692 -26.35 4.43 -16.13
C ASN A 692 -27.35 3.85 -17.16
N PRO A 693 -28.58 4.41 -17.28
CA PRO A 693 -29.61 3.88 -18.15
C PRO A 693 -29.26 3.95 -19.64
N ALA A 694 -28.30 4.80 -20.03
CA ALA A 694 -27.79 4.85 -21.41
C ALA A 694 -27.10 3.56 -21.84
N ASN A 695 -26.58 2.78 -20.88
CA ASN A 695 -25.91 1.49 -21.12
C ASN A 695 -26.81 0.29 -20.75
N GLY A 696 -27.94 0.55 -20.09
CA GLY A 696 -28.75 -0.46 -19.39
C GLY A 696 -28.02 -1.09 -18.21
N SER A 697 -28.64 -2.09 -17.58
CA SER A 697 -28.04 -2.89 -16.51
C SER A 697 -28.22 -4.39 -16.75
N ARG A 698 -27.43 -5.23 -16.06
CA ARG A 698 -27.61 -6.68 -16.11
C ARG A 698 -28.94 -7.13 -15.49
N HIS A 699 -29.46 -6.38 -14.51
CA HIS A 699 -30.84 -6.55 -14.04
C HIS A 699 -31.86 -6.36 -15.16
N ASN A 700 -31.68 -5.35 -16.04
CA ASN A 700 -32.59 -5.14 -17.18
C ASN A 700 -32.56 -6.29 -18.19
N ARG A 701 -31.52 -7.11 -18.18
CA ARG A 701 -31.38 -8.28 -19.04
C ARG A 701 -31.93 -9.55 -18.39
N GLY A 702 -32.32 -9.49 -17.11
CA GLY A 702 -32.76 -10.64 -16.31
C GLY A 702 -31.61 -11.57 -15.91
N CYS A 703 -30.38 -11.06 -15.91
CA CYS A 703 -29.17 -11.82 -15.65
C CYS A 703 -28.38 -11.28 -14.46
N ALA A 704 -28.99 -10.46 -13.59
CA ALA A 704 -28.42 -10.08 -12.31
C ALA A 704 -29.38 -10.39 -11.17
N VAL A 705 -28.83 -10.58 -9.98
CA VAL A 705 -29.58 -10.78 -8.75
C VAL A 705 -28.85 -10.13 -7.59
N ASP A 706 -29.61 -9.43 -6.75
CA ASP A 706 -29.16 -8.89 -5.47
C ASP A 706 -29.69 -9.78 -4.36
N LEU A 707 -28.83 -10.28 -3.49
CA LEU A 707 -29.24 -11.26 -2.49
C LEU A 707 -28.32 -11.31 -1.26
N THR A 708 -28.83 -11.93 -0.21
CA THR A 708 -28.07 -12.31 0.98
C THR A 708 -28.39 -13.76 1.36
N LEU A 709 -27.75 -14.24 2.43
CA LEU A 709 -28.04 -15.52 3.06
C LEU A 709 -29.10 -15.34 4.15
N TYR A 710 -29.90 -16.38 4.39
CA TYR A 710 -30.71 -16.50 5.59
C TYR A 710 -30.47 -17.86 6.25
N ASP A 711 -30.68 -17.95 7.56
CA ASP A 711 -30.56 -19.17 8.34
C ASP A 711 -31.83 -20.02 8.23
N LEU A 712 -31.71 -21.30 7.89
CA LEU A 712 -32.88 -22.18 7.67
C LEU A 712 -33.64 -22.52 8.96
N GLU A 713 -33.00 -22.42 10.13
CA GLU A 713 -33.61 -22.76 11.42
C GLU A 713 -34.46 -21.60 11.95
N SER A 714 -33.89 -20.40 11.99
CA SER A 714 -34.55 -19.17 12.46
C SER A 714 -35.41 -18.50 11.38
N GLY A 715 -35.02 -18.62 10.11
CA GLY A 715 -35.59 -17.86 9.01
C GLY A 715 -35.03 -16.43 8.87
N ASP A 716 -34.12 -16.04 9.76
CA ASP A 716 -33.59 -14.68 9.82
C ASP A 716 -32.48 -14.45 8.78
N PRO A 717 -32.39 -13.24 8.17
CA PRO A 717 -31.25 -12.88 7.34
C PRO A 717 -29.94 -12.95 8.11
N ILE A 718 -28.90 -13.47 7.46
CA ILE A 718 -27.54 -13.46 8.01
C ILE A 718 -26.99 -12.03 7.96
N GLU A 719 -26.47 -11.57 9.10
CA GLU A 719 -25.81 -10.27 9.17
C GLU A 719 -24.49 -10.29 8.39
N MET A 720 -24.31 -9.30 7.53
CA MET A 720 -23.15 -9.14 6.66
C MET A 720 -22.35 -7.88 7.07
N VAL A 721 -21.25 -7.59 6.36
CA VAL A 721 -20.38 -6.44 6.66
C VAL A 721 -21.07 -5.07 6.44
N ALA A 722 -22.10 -5.04 5.60
CA ALA A 722 -22.95 -3.87 5.32
C ALA A 722 -24.39 -4.32 5.09
N GLY A 723 -25.34 -3.38 5.13
CA GLY A 723 -26.70 -3.61 4.67
C GLY A 723 -26.81 -3.60 3.14
N TYR A 724 -27.85 -4.24 2.60
CA TYR A 724 -28.22 -4.08 1.19
C TYR A 724 -28.56 -2.62 0.86
N ASP A 725 -28.29 -2.19 -0.38
CA ASP A 725 -28.52 -0.83 -0.88
C ASP A 725 -27.71 0.26 -0.12
N GLU A 726 -26.65 -0.11 0.60
CA GLU A 726 -25.79 0.85 1.30
C GLU A 726 -24.77 1.47 0.34
N PHE A 727 -24.72 2.81 0.25
CA PHE A 727 -23.74 3.51 -0.61
C PHE A 727 -22.52 3.93 0.21
N SER A 728 -21.75 2.93 0.66
CA SER A 728 -20.56 3.14 1.48
C SER A 728 -19.42 2.20 1.08
N PRO A 729 -18.17 2.47 1.50
CA PRO A 729 -17.06 1.54 1.35
C PRO A 729 -17.30 0.13 1.90
N ARG A 730 -18.25 -0.04 2.83
CA ARG A 730 -18.58 -1.35 3.42
C ARG A 730 -19.25 -2.30 2.42
N SER A 731 -19.76 -1.76 1.31
CA SER A 731 -20.46 -2.50 0.26
C SER A 731 -19.52 -3.29 -0.65
N PHE A 732 -18.23 -3.00 -0.63
CA PHE A 732 -17.27 -3.64 -1.52
C PHE A 732 -17.03 -5.12 -1.15
N PRO A 733 -16.85 -6.02 -2.14
CA PRO A 733 -16.62 -7.45 -1.92
C PRO A 733 -15.39 -7.78 -1.06
N LEU A 734 -14.39 -6.89 -1.01
CA LEU A 734 -13.16 -7.06 -0.26
C LEU A 734 -13.06 -6.18 0.99
N TYR A 735 -14.14 -5.52 1.41
CA TYR A 735 -14.14 -4.67 2.60
C TYR A 735 -13.54 -5.42 3.81
N PRO A 736 -12.53 -4.85 4.49
CA PRO A 736 -11.77 -5.57 5.54
C PRO A 736 -12.45 -5.56 6.91
N GLY A 737 -13.32 -4.58 7.19
CA GLY A 737 -13.88 -4.37 8.53
C GLY A 737 -14.89 -5.42 8.99
N GLY A 738 -15.52 -5.16 10.13
CA GLY A 738 -16.50 -6.06 10.74
C GLY A 738 -15.88 -7.28 11.42
N THR A 739 -16.66 -8.35 11.56
CA THR A 739 -16.23 -9.62 12.16
C THR A 739 -15.77 -10.62 11.09
N SER A 740 -14.90 -11.54 11.48
CA SER A 740 -14.53 -12.68 10.64
C SER A 740 -15.73 -13.52 10.24
N ARG A 741 -16.76 -13.59 11.09
CA ARG A 741 -18.03 -14.27 10.82
C ARG A 741 -18.81 -13.59 9.67
N GLN A 742 -18.96 -12.26 9.71
CA GLN A 742 -19.59 -11.50 8.62
C GLN A 742 -18.84 -11.68 7.30
N ARG A 743 -17.50 -11.58 7.34
CA ARG A 743 -16.65 -11.78 6.15
C ARG A 743 -16.73 -13.23 5.63
N TYR A 744 -16.78 -14.22 6.52
CA TYR A 744 -16.95 -15.62 6.16
C TYR A 744 -18.24 -15.84 5.36
N PHE A 745 -19.38 -15.31 5.84
CA PHE A 745 -20.66 -15.48 5.15
C PHE A 745 -20.72 -14.75 3.82
N ARG A 746 -20.14 -13.54 3.73
CA ARG A 746 -19.96 -12.83 2.46
C ARG A 746 -19.15 -13.66 1.46
N ASP A 747 -18.00 -14.19 1.89
CA ASP A 747 -17.11 -14.99 1.03
C ASP A 747 -17.70 -16.37 0.69
N LEU A 748 -18.49 -16.97 1.59
CA LEU A 748 -19.26 -18.19 1.31
C LEU A 748 -20.33 -17.94 0.25
N LEU A 749 -21.07 -16.84 0.37
CA LEU A 749 -22.07 -16.45 -0.61
C LEU A 749 -21.42 -16.27 -1.98
N ARG A 750 -20.36 -15.46 -2.05
CA ARG A 750 -19.61 -15.21 -3.29
C ARG A 750 -19.16 -16.50 -3.95
N ARG A 751 -18.37 -17.33 -3.25
CA ARG A 751 -17.83 -18.59 -3.81
C ARG A 751 -18.95 -19.55 -4.25
N THR A 752 -20.09 -19.54 -3.55
CA THR A 752 -21.23 -20.38 -3.93
C THR A 752 -21.86 -19.92 -5.25
N MET A 753 -22.06 -18.61 -5.38
CA MET A 753 -22.59 -17.99 -6.60
C MET A 753 -21.63 -18.19 -7.79
N GLU A 754 -20.34 -17.93 -7.59
CA GLU A 754 -19.28 -18.15 -8.60
C GLU A 754 -19.20 -19.59 -9.07
N SER A 755 -19.40 -20.56 -8.17
CA SER A 755 -19.44 -21.98 -8.54
C SER A 755 -20.57 -22.37 -9.51
N GLU A 756 -21.56 -21.48 -9.69
CA GLU A 756 -22.71 -21.65 -10.58
C GLU A 756 -22.73 -20.66 -11.76
N GLY A 757 -21.62 -19.99 -12.03
CA GLY A 757 -21.43 -19.14 -13.22
C GLY A 757 -21.93 -17.69 -13.06
N PHE A 758 -21.90 -17.19 -11.82
CA PHE A 758 -22.11 -15.78 -11.52
C PHE A 758 -20.79 -15.09 -11.16
N ASP A 759 -20.65 -13.82 -11.51
CA ASP A 759 -19.54 -12.99 -11.07
C ASP A 759 -20.08 -11.94 -10.08
N VAL A 760 -19.38 -11.72 -8.96
CA VAL A 760 -19.74 -10.63 -8.04
C VAL A 760 -19.44 -9.28 -8.69
N TYR A 761 -20.28 -8.27 -8.45
CA TYR A 761 -19.99 -6.92 -8.90
C TYR A 761 -18.92 -6.27 -8.01
N GLU A 762 -17.92 -5.66 -8.63
CA GLU A 762 -16.72 -5.12 -7.95
C GLU A 762 -17.01 -4.09 -6.84
N PHE A 763 -18.18 -3.43 -6.89
CA PHE A 763 -18.61 -2.41 -5.92
C PHE A 763 -19.58 -2.94 -4.86
N GLU A 764 -20.22 -4.09 -5.08
CA GLU A 764 -21.36 -4.56 -4.28
C GLU A 764 -21.26 -6.06 -3.97
N TRP A 765 -21.03 -6.41 -2.72
CA TRP A 765 -20.87 -7.80 -2.28
C TRP A 765 -22.13 -8.67 -2.45
N TRP A 766 -23.29 -8.04 -2.59
CA TRP A 766 -24.60 -8.71 -2.73
C TRP A 766 -25.05 -8.89 -4.19
N HIS A 767 -24.43 -8.20 -5.14
CA HIS A 767 -24.85 -8.17 -6.55
C HIS A 767 -24.07 -9.22 -7.35
N PHE A 768 -24.79 -10.06 -8.09
CA PHE A 768 -24.22 -11.14 -8.88
C PHE A 768 -24.71 -11.12 -10.33
N ASP A 769 -23.78 -11.05 -11.28
CA ASP A 769 -24.01 -11.06 -12.72
C ASP A 769 -23.83 -12.48 -13.29
N TYR A 770 -24.84 -13.02 -13.98
CA TYR A 770 -24.72 -14.30 -14.67
C TYR A 770 -23.92 -14.15 -15.97
N GLN A 771 -22.91 -15.00 -16.17
CA GLN A 771 -21.93 -14.96 -17.28
C GLN A 771 -22.50 -14.73 -18.69
N ASP A 772 -23.73 -15.18 -18.95
CA ASP A 772 -24.39 -15.11 -20.26
C ASP A 772 -25.16 -13.80 -20.51
N TRP A 773 -25.07 -12.81 -19.61
CA TRP A 773 -25.88 -11.58 -19.66
C TRP A 773 -25.79 -10.82 -20.99
N LYS A 774 -24.62 -10.83 -21.65
CA LYS A 774 -24.38 -10.17 -22.95
C LYS A 774 -25.24 -10.73 -24.09
N ARG A 775 -25.83 -11.92 -23.92
CA ARG A 775 -26.67 -12.60 -24.92
C ARG A 775 -28.13 -12.15 -24.90
N TYR A 776 -28.53 -11.30 -23.96
CA TYR A 776 -29.90 -10.84 -23.78
C TYR A 776 -29.98 -9.33 -23.93
N ARG A 777 -31.01 -8.84 -24.64
CA ARG A 777 -31.26 -7.40 -24.80
C ARG A 777 -31.72 -6.73 -23.50
N ILE A 778 -31.56 -5.41 -23.41
CA ILE A 778 -32.18 -4.59 -22.36
C ILE A 778 -33.70 -4.74 -22.43
N GLY A 779 -34.29 -5.25 -21.35
CA GLY A 779 -35.73 -5.44 -21.19
C GLY A 779 -36.40 -4.27 -20.45
N ASN A 780 -37.67 -4.02 -20.78
CA ASN A 780 -38.49 -3.00 -20.11
C ASN A 780 -39.91 -3.48 -19.81
N LEU A 781 -40.12 -4.80 -19.70
CA LEU A 781 -41.42 -5.36 -19.35
C LEU A 781 -41.69 -5.11 -17.87
N THR A 782 -42.90 -4.72 -17.53
CA THR A 782 -43.37 -4.73 -16.14
C THR A 782 -43.61 -6.17 -15.69
N PHE A 783 -43.61 -6.41 -14.37
CA PHE A 783 -43.83 -7.75 -13.83
C PHE A 783 -45.20 -8.31 -14.23
N GLU A 784 -46.22 -7.45 -14.33
CA GLU A 784 -47.56 -7.83 -14.76
C GLU A 784 -47.62 -8.27 -16.23
N GLN A 785 -46.79 -7.66 -17.10
CA GLN A 785 -46.69 -8.05 -18.51
C GLN A 785 -46.00 -9.41 -18.69
N ILE A 786 -45.00 -9.72 -17.86
CA ILE A 786 -44.35 -11.03 -17.84
C ILE A 786 -45.38 -12.11 -17.50
N ASP A 787 -46.21 -11.88 -16.48
CA ASP A 787 -47.28 -12.80 -16.09
C ASP A 787 -48.32 -13.03 -17.17
N ALA A 788 -48.79 -11.95 -17.81
CA ALA A 788 -49.77 -12.05 -18.89
C ALA A 788 -49.24 -12.93 -20.04
N SER A 789 -47.95 -12.78 -20.35
CA SER A 789 -47.27 -13.51 -21.43
C SER A 789 -47.10 -15.00 -21.11
N SER A 790 -46.80 -15.33 -19.84
CA SER A 790 -46.69 -16.71 -19.36
C SER A 790 -48.02 -17.50 -19.41
N LYS A 791 -49.16 -16.81 -19.29
CA LYS A 791 -50.50 -17.41 -19.35
C LYS A 791 -50.98 -17.68 -20.78
N THR A 792 -50.49 -16.92 -21.76
CA THR A 792 -50.86 -17.08 -23.18
C THR A 792 -50.09 -18.16 -23.93
N GLY A 793 -48.90 -18.57 -23.45
CA GLY A 793 -48.04 -19.60 -24.07
C GLY A 793 -48.34 -21.06 -23.71
N LYS A 794 -49.37 -21.32 -22.87
CA LYS A 794 -49.81 -22.68 -22.48
C LYS A 794 -51.03 -23.20 -23.27
N ARG A 795 -51.22 -22.76 -24.52
CA ARG A 795 -52.27 -23.28 -25.43
C ARG A 795 -51.69 -24.10 -26.56
#